data_AF-A0A1B6D0L6-F1
#
_entry.id   AF-A0A1B6D0L6-F1
#
_cell.length_a   1.000
_cell.length_b   1.000
_cell.length_c   1.000
_cell.angle_alpha   90.00
_cell.angle_beta   90.00
_cell.angle_gamma   90.00
#
_symmetry.space_group_name_H-M   'P 1'
#
loop_
_entity.id
_entity.type
_entity.pdbx_description
1 polymer ?
#
loop_
_entity_poly.entity_id
_entity_poly.type
_entity_poly.pdbx_seq_one_letter_code
_entity_poly.pdbx_strand_id
1 'polypeptide(L)'
;MHHVRRQRNLHPSFNYHCIKNKYFSNDLKSSNIICGHEYIQQHLKFNQLENENNAKENNKLVDTEKDLDKSEFERTNNHARFNTFNIQMVSKSIFNHLFPNIKKKELSPELVETSILDLQKHGLMTKDKITKDVQLNLPKLQGKDIEEHFYNIGEIQSAPYRNHLLDIIGDIPKMPSEWSFQPGWTRYSEDGATRVDFPEDDALVFDIEVCCSEGDLPTMATAVSRTAWYSWVSQDLVTGSKNIGNKHYLPDFLIPLESSPKQRGYKLNETFKRPRIVIGHNVSYDRARVKEQYWLERTGLRFLDTMSMHVCVSGVTSYQKMLLKAGVAEEDDWSKLSSLNNLSKVHNLYCGSELSKEERNVFVSGTLLDIKKDFQMLMSYCASDVIATHNILSKLLPLFLERFPHPVTLAGMLELGLAYLPINSNWERYISDSHQTYEDLDNEAKFLLAQHANQSCQLLHNQEYKNNLWLWDQDWTVKELKLKKTPTKKIVSKSMENLDEVNKTTQNEYDDWEQNSHKELEEKFKYLMNLESLIPVKAPHLAGYPEWYRKLCPKVNSCDWTPGPDMISTGLHITPKLLSLTWKGLPLHFVRGHGWGQLVPFVTEIKIENDNVPLEELVKFCHKIKNGNVCQCQYTVEKSPSLIHEDVQNSLVKFICKKNNKKFKKPQLNDESVECFCKASIGNGYGFVKLPHKDGKHLNVGNPLAKDFIYKFSKNELASSDPRAERVIEISRMLSYWRNNRERVEKQLVVWLGKRDKPKSIDCDELGAILPQVVVSGTLTRRAVEPTWMTASNALDERVGSELRAMVQAPPGYCLIGADVDSQELWIASVIGDAYSVKEHGGTPFGWMTLSGQKSEGTDTHSVTAKAVGISRNNAKIINYARIYGAGQPFAERLLKQFNPGMTAAEAKQKALKMFTMTKGTRVFPLKTHVFPELKQRLYNRFSANEICSVNGKSVEELFDKTKWIGGTESAMFNCLEEIALNPEPKTPFLKGRLSRALEPRNDTEDRFIPTRVNWVVQSGAVDFLHLMLVNMRWLLGPDIRFCLSFHDEVRYIVPEELKYQAALALHATNLFTRAFCVQQLGMSDLPQSIAFFSSVEVDKVLRKEANDNCKTPSNPHGLTRGYGIPLGESLDIYECIEKAKGVVGIPRYRNKKNK
;
A
#
# COMPACT_ATOMS: atom_id res chain seq x y z
N MET A 1 -19.64 5.23 -55.25
CA MET A 1 -20.76 4.95 -56.17
C MET A 1 -22.04 4.81 -55.35
N HIS A 2 -23.08 5.58 -55.73
CA HIS A 2 -24.48 5.67 -55.25
C HIS A 2 -24.73 6.09 -53.78
N HIS A 3 -25.16 7.32 -53.40
CA HIS A 3 -26.41 8.10 -53.67
C HIS A 3 -27.70 7.35 -53.28
N VAL A 4 -28.76 7.85 -52.61
CA VAL A 4 -29.28 9.17 -52.15
C VAL A 4 -30.55 8.87 -51.31
N ARG A 5 -30.88 9.53 -50.18
CA ARG A 5 -31.93 10.58 -50.09
C ARG A 5 -31.99 11.23 -48.69
N ARG A 6 -31.96 12.57 -48.71
CA ARG A 6 -32.40 13.49 -47.65
C ARG A 6 -33.92 13.72 -47.74
N GLN A 7 -34.56 14.01 -46.61
CA GLN A 7 -35.56 15.08 -46.52
C GLN A 7 -35.42 15.82 -45.18
N ARG A 8 -35.47 17.15 -45.26
CA ARG A 8 -35.30 18.17 -44.23
C ARG A 8 -36.66 18.68 -43.75
N ASN A 9 -36.69 19.23 -42.53
CA ASN A 9 -37.27 20.53 -42.10
C ASN A 9 -37.69 20.41 -40.63
N LEU A 10 -37.61 21.39 -39.70
CA LEU A 10 -36.97 22.70 -39.53
C LEU A 10 -37.32 23.08 -38.05
N HIS A 11 -36.32 23.41 -37.20
CA HIS A 11 -36.28 24.38 -36.05
C HIS A 11 -37.48 24.56 -35.05
N PRO A 12 -37.31 25.22 -33.88
CA PRO A 12 -36.34 25.05 -32.78
C PRO A 12 -36.96 25.15 -31.35
N SER A 13 -36.10 24.95 -30.33
CA SER A 13 -36.06 25.64 -29.01
C SER A 13 -37.32 25.74 -28.14
N PHE A 14 -37.25 25.35 -26.86
CA PHE A 14 -37.38 26.30 -25.73
C PHE A 14 -37.09 25.63 -24.37
N ASN A 15 -36.57 26.48 -23.47
CA ASN A 15 -36.02 26.24 -22.15
C ASN A 15 -37.04 25.82 -21.06
N TYR A 16 -36.49 25.12 -20.07
CA TYR A 16 -36.80 25.15 -18.63
C TYR A 16 -37.67 26.30 -18.10
N HIS A 17 -38.70 25.97 -17.31
CA HIS A 17 -38.89 26.64 -16.01
C HIS A 17 -39.70 25.85 -14.97
N CYS A 18 -39.22 26.01 -13.75
CA CYS A 18 -39.70 25.62 -12.43
C CYS A 18 -41.05 26.27 -12.08
N ILE A 19 -41.81 25.75 -11.10
CA ILE A 19 -42.54 26.58 -10.10
C ILE A 19 -43.02 25.73 -8.91
N LYS A 20 -42.86 26.33 -7.72
CA LYS A 20 -43.26 25.91 -6.38
C LYS A 20 -44.71 26.29 -6.02
N ASN A 21 -45.20 25.70 -4.92
CA ASN A 21 -45.91 26.30 -3.76
C ASN A 21 -47.38 25.88 -3.46
N LYS A 22 -47.53 25.28 -2.26
CA LYS A 22 -48.44 25.59 -1.12
C LYS A 22 -49.84 26.19 -1.36
N TYR A 23 -50.86 25.71 -0.62
CA TYR A 23 -51.51 26.41 0.53
C TYR A 23 -52.77 25.66 1.09
N PHE A 24 -53.15 26.05 2.32
CA PHE A 24 -54.37 25.78 3.15
C PHE A 24 -54.38 24.49 4.01
N SER A 25 -54.41 24.42 5.35
CA SER A 25 -54.76 25.24 6.55
C SER A 25 -56.17 25.00 7.16
N ASN A 26 -56.17 24.84 8.50
CA ASN A 26 -57.24 25.07 9.51
C ASN A 26 -58.26 23.92 9.74
N ASP A 27 -58.80 23.59 10.93
CA ASP A 27 -58.79 24.16 12.30
C ASP A 27 -59.51 23.15 13.27
N LEU A 28 -59.04 22.92 14.51
CA LEU A 28 -59.63 23.30 15.84
C LEU A 28 -60.38 22.22 16.68
N LYS A 29 -59.89 22.06 17.94
CA LYS A 29 -60.58 21.88 19.27
C LYS A 29 -61.46 20.63 19.50
N SER A 30 -61.60 20.01 20.69
CA SER A 30 -61.12 20.20 22.07
C SER A 30 -61.59 19.04 22.99
N SER A 31 -60.86 18.83 24.11
CA SER A 31 -61.27 18.41 25.48
C SER A 31 -61.92 17.04 25.79
N ASN A 32 -61.27 16.21 26.63
CA ASN A 32 -61.64 15.99 28.05
C ASN A 32 -60.68 15.02 28.78
N ILE A 33 -60.40 15.36 30.04
CA ILE A 33 -59.62 14.62 31.05
C ILE A 33 -60.58 13.71 31.83
N ILE A 34 -60.18 12.48 32.18
CA ILE A 34 -60.51 11.79 33.46
C ILE A 34 -59.44 10.72 33.73
N CYS A 35 -58.93 10.72 34.96
CA CYS A 35 -57.98 9.77 35.53
C CYS A 35 -58.73 8.57 36.13
N GLY A 36 -58.15 7.37 36.10
CA GLY A 36 -58.73 6.16 36.72
C GLY A 36 -57.68 5.08 36.93
N HIS A 37 -57.06 5.10 38.10
CA HIS A 37 -56.21 4.06 38.65
C HIS A 37 -57.08 2.81 39.00
N GLU A 38 -56.46 1.63 38.98
CA GLU A 38 -56.96 0.32 39.48
C GLU A 38 -57.92 -0.48 38.59
N TYR A 39 -57.35 -1.41 37.80
CA TYR A 39 -57.99 -2.70 37.48
C TYR A 39 -56.91 -3.79 37.31
N ILE A 40 -56.16 -4.03 38.39
CA ILE A 40 -55.53 -5.33 38.68
C ILE A 40 -56.45 -5.98 39.72
N GLN A 41 -56.73 -7.27 39.55
CA GLN A 41 -57.61 -8.12 40.37
C GLN A 41 -59.09 -8.18 39.95
N GLN A 42 -59.37 -8.57 38.70
CA GLN A 42 -60.54 -9.44 38.39
C GLN A 42 -60.47 -10.03 36.96
N HIS A 43 -59.26 -10.39 36.50
CA HIS A 43 -59.04 -11.25 35.34
C HIS A 43 -58.62 -12.68 35.73
N LEU A 44 -59.05 -13.09 36.93
CA LEU A 44 -59.01 -14.45 37.42
C LEU A 44 -60.46 -14.86 37.70
N LYS A 45 -60.89 -15.96 37.07
CA LYS A 45 -62.24 -16.58 37.08
C LYS A 45 -63.20 -16.21 35.94
N PHE A 46 -62.75 -16.36 34.69
CA PHE A 46 -63.62 -16.84 33.60
C PHE A 46 -62.91 -17.84 32.65
N ASN A 47 -61.79 -18.43 33.10
CA ASN A 47 -60.98 -19.44 32.38
C ASN A 47 -61.00 -20.81 33.08
N GLN A 48 -62.15 -21.23 33.63
CA GLN A 48 -62.26 -22.51 34.32
C GLN A 48 -63.51 -23.34 34.00
N LEU A 49 -64.26 -23.02 32.94
CA LEU A 49 -65.43 -23.82 32.54
C LEU A 49 -65.52 -24.15 31.03
N GLU A 50 -64.47 -23.92 30.25
CA GLU A 50 -64.33 -24.42 28.87
C GLU A 50 -63.25 -25.51 28.71
N ASN A 51 -62.73 -26.06 29.82
CA ASN A 51 -61.62 -27.02 29.81
C ASN A 51 -61.99 -28.48 30.10
N GLU A 52 -63.28 -28.87 30.10
CA GLU A 52 -63.65 -30.27 30.39
C GLU A 52 -64.49 -31.00 29.31
N ASN A 53 -64.95 -30.32 28.25
CA ASN A 53 -65.72 -30.98 27.18
C ASN A 53 -65.01 -31.13 25.82
N ASN A 54 -63.76 -30.68 25.67
CA ASN A 54 -62.94 -30.97 24.48
C ASN A 54 -61.91 -32.10 24.69
N ALA A 55 -61.99 -32.82 25.81
CA ALA A 55 -61.02 -33.86 26.20
C ALA A 55 -61.37 -35.28 25.74
N LYS A 56 -62.42 -35.51 24.93
CA LYS A 56 -62.79 -36.89 24.50
C LYS A 56 -63.09 -37.13 23.02
N GLU A 57 -63.06 -36.13 22.13
CA GLU A 57 -63.25 -36.36 20.68
C GLU A 57 -62.02 -36.16 19.80
N ASN A 58 -60.87 -35.75 20.35
CA ASN A 58 -59.61 -35.64 19.59
C ASN A 58 -58.68 -36.87 19.68
N ASN A 59 -59.13 -37.98 20.28
CA ASN A 59 -58.30 -39.19 20.46
C ASN A 59 -58.46 -40.26 19.36
N LYS A 60 -58.96 -39.93 18.15
CA LYS A 60 -59.01 -40.89 17.02
C LYS A 60 -58.61 -40.37 15.64
N LEU A 61 -58.04 -39.17 15.54
CA LEU A 61 -57.49 -38.62 14.29
C LEU A 61 -56.06 -38.09 14.46
N VAL A 62 -55.28 -38.70 15.36
CA VAL A 62 -53.88 -38.29 15.65
C VAL A 62 -52.85 -39.41 15.38
N ASP A 63 -53.30 -40.61 14.98
CA ASP A 63 -52.41 -41.78 14.82
C ASP A 63 -52.05 -42.16 13.36
N THR A 64 -52.34 -41.32 12.37
CA THR A 64 -51.89 -41.56 10.97
C THR A 64 -51.22 -40.38 10.26
N GLU A 65 -51.04 -39.23 10.92
CA GLU A 65 -50.25 -38.10 10.39
C GLU A 65 -48.98 -37.80 11.20
N LYS A 66 -48.69 -38.59 12.25
CA LYS A 66 -47.47 -38.44 13.07
C LYS A 66 -46.28 -39.30 12.65
N ASP A 67 -46.46 -40.23 11.70
CA ASP A 67 -45.39 -41.10 11.21
C ASP A 67 -44.91 -40.79 9.79
N LEU A 68 -45.54 -39.85 9.07
CA LEU A 68 -45.05 -39.39 7.76
C LEU A 68 -44.24 -38.10 7.87
N ASP A 69 -44.61 -37.17 8.76
CA ASP A 69 -43.91 -35.88 8.90
C ASP A 69 -42.69 -35.93 9.85
N LYS A 70 -42.60 -36.93 10.73
CA LYS A 70 -41.34 -37.22 11.45
C LYS A 70 -40.31 -37.91 10.56
N SER A 71 -40.76 -38.68 9.57
CA SER A 71 -39.86 -39.40 8.67
C SER A 71 -39.22 -38.49 7.60
N GLU A 72 -39.83 -37.36 7.25
CA GLU A 72 -39.22 -36.35 6.36
C GLU A 72 -38.48 -35.23 7.12
N PHE A 73 -38.93 -34.84 8.31
CA PHE A 73 -38.23 -33.84 9.13
C PHE A 73 -36.98 -34.40 9.85
N GLU A 74 -36.93 -35.71 10.13
CA GLU A 74 -35.71 -36.38 10.62
C GLU A 74 -34.75 -36.82 9.49
N ARG A 75 -35.18 -36.76 8.21
CA ARG A 75 -34.30 -37.06 7.08
C ARG A 75 -33.41 -35.90 6.64
N THR A 76 -33.67 -34.67 7.10
CA THR A 76 -32.96 -33.46 6.62
C THR A 76 -32.03 -32.79 7.64
N ASN A 77 -31.91 -33.30 8.88
CA ASN A 77 -31.20 -32.58 9.96
C ASN A 77 -30.04 -33.39 10.59
N ASN A 78 -29.09 -33.83 9.77
CA ASN A 78 -27.90 -34.54 10.24
C ASN A 78 -26.65 -33.62 10.38
N HIS A 79 -26.25 -33.36 11.64
CA HIS A 79 -24.85 -33.33 12.12
C HIS A 79 -23.96 -32.05 12.10
N ALA A 80 -24.46 -30.85 12.45
CA ALA A 80 -23.54 -29.75 12.79
C ALA A 80 -22.76 -30.04 14.09
N ARG A 81 -21.42 -30.03 14.05
CA ARG A 81 -20.54 -30.27 15.22
C ARG A 81 -20.21 -28.97 15.94
N PHE A 82 -20.22 -28.98 17.27
CA PHE A 82 -19.80 -27.85 18.09
C PHE A 82 -18.70 -28.24 19.07
N ASN A 83 -17.86 -27.28 19.42
CA ASN A 83 -16.82 -27.42 20.43
C ASN A 83 -17.33 -27.01 21.83
N THR A 84 -16.46 -27.06 22.85
CA THR A 84 -16.82 -26.73 24.24
C THR A 84 -17.28 -25.28 24.43
N PHE A 85 -16.83 -24.36 23.56
CA PHE A 85 -17.16 -22.93 23.58
C PHE A 85 -18.28 -22.55 22.59
N ASN A 86 -19.09 -23.53 22.17
CA ASN A 86 -20.22 -23.38 21.25
C ASN A 86 -19.86 -22.83 19.86
N ILE A 87 -18.63 -23.07 19.39
CA ILE A 87 -18.21 -22.73 18.03
C ILE A 87 -18.48 -23.91 17.11
N GLN A 88 -19.09 -23.62 15.96
CA GLN A 88 -19.35 -24.61 14.93
C GLN A 88 -18.02 -25.07 14.29
N MET A 89 -17.80 -26.38 14.32
CA MET A 89 -16.62 -27.06 13.77
C MET A 89 -16.93 -27.62 12.38
N VAL A 90 -15.90 -27.96 11.62
CA VAL A 90 -16.03 -28.59 10.30
C VAL A 90 -16.82 -29.91 10.36
N SER A 91 -17.40 -30.29 9.22
CA SER A 91 -18.17 -31.53 9.05
C SER A 91 -17.39 -32.76 9.52
N LYS A 92 -18.11 -33.80 9.99
CA LYS A 92 -17.48 -35.04 10.47
C LYS A 92 -16.62 -35.72 9.39
N SER A 93 -17.02 -35.62 8.11
CA SER A 93 -16.26 -36.14 6.98
C SER A 93 -14.92 -35.41 6.81
N ILE A 94 -14.94 -34.08 6.82
CA ILE A 94 -13.74 -33.24 6.70
C ILE A 94 -12.82 -33.45 7.91
N PHE A 95 -13.38 -33.47 9.12
CA PHE A 95 -12.62 -33.72 10.35
C PHE A 95 -11.88 -35.06 10.29
N ASN A 96 -12.57 -36.15 9.97
CA ASN A 96 -11.96 -37.48 9.90
C ASN A 96 -10.87 -37.56 8.83
N HIS A 97 -10.98 -36.76 7.76
CA HIS A 97 -9.99 -36.70 6.70
C HIS A 97 -8.74 -35.93 7.12
N LEU A 98 -8.90 -34.77 7.78
CA LEU A 98 -7.79 -33.89 8.16
C LEU A 98 -7.06 -34.38 9.42
N PHE A 99 -7.80 -34.99 10.36
CA PHE A 99 -7.29 -35.40 11.67
C PHE A 99 -7.53 -36.90 11.94
N PRO A 100 -7.10 -37.83 11.06
CA PRO A 100 -7.50 -39.24 11.09
C PRO A 100 -7.04 -40.00 12.35
N ASN A 101 -5.94 -39.57 12.97
CA ASN A 101 -5.29 -40.28 14.08
C ASN A 101 -5.26 -39.50 15.40
N ILE A 102 -5.96 -38.37 15.49
CA ILE A 102 -5.94 -37.53 16.68
C ILE A 102 -7.05 -37.95 17.64
N LYS A 103 -6.69 -38.60 18.75
CA LYS A 103 -7.61 -38.76 19.88
C LYS A 103 -7.86 -37.38 20.48
N LYS A 104 -9.14 -36.99 20.62
CA LYS A 104 -9.52 -35.73 21.28
C LYS A 104 -8.88 -35.73 22.67
N LYS A 105 -7.94 -34.81 22.90
CA LYS A 105 -7.28 -34.68 24.20
C LYS A 105 -8.34 -34.21 25.19
N GLU A 106 -8.57 -34.94 26.27
CA GLU A 106 -9.46 -34.48 27.33
C GLU A 106 -8.89 -33.20 27.94
N LEU A 107 -9.65 -32.12 27.85
CA LEU A 107 -9.31 -30.83 28.44
C LEU A 107 -9.51 -30.91 29.95
N SER A 108 -8.68 -30.22 30.72
CA SER A 108 -8.91 -30.15 32.16
C SER A 108 -10.19 -29.36 32.43
N PRO A 109 -11.15 -29.92 33.20
CA PRO A 109 -12.43 -29.26 33.48
C PRO A 109 -12.25 -27.86 34.11
N GLU A 110 -11.24 -27.70 34.98
CA GLU A 110 -10.93 -26.44 35.66
C GLU A 110 -10.55 -25.30 34.70
N LEU A 111 -9.76 -25.60 33.66
CA LEU A 111 -9.36 -24.58 32.68
C LEU A 111 -10.54 -24.15 31.81
N VAL A 112 -11.37 -25.11 31.40
CA VAL A 112 -12.58 -24.84 30.62
C VAL A 112 -13.54 -23.95 31.41
N GLU A 113 -13.81 -24.29 32.68
CA GLU A 113 -14.69 -23.50 33.55
C GLU A 113 -14.15 -22.07 33.75
N THR A 114 -12.84 -21.94 33.98
CA THR A 114 -12.19 -20.63 34.11
C THR A 114 -12.33 -19.79 32.83
N SER A 115 -12.14 -20.40 31.66
CA SER A 115 -12.32 -19.72 30.37
C SER A 115 -13.77 -19.32 30.12
N ILE A 116 -14.75 -20.17 30.45
CA ILE A 116 -16.17 -19.83 30.32
C ILE A 116 -16.51 -18.63 31.22
N LEU A 117 -16.04 -18.63 32.47
CA LEU A 117 -16.23 -17.50 33.38
C LEU A 117 -15.58 -16.22 32.83
N ASP A 118 -14.42 -16.32 32.18
CA ASP A 118 -13.75 -15.18 31.55
C ASP A 118 -14.53 -14.63 30.34
N LEU A 119 -15.04 -15.51 29.48
CA LEU A 119 -15.92 -15.13 28.36
C LEU A 119 -17.19 -14.42 28.86
N GLN A 120 -17.80 -14.92 29.94
CA GLN A 120 -18.98 -14.31 30.55
C GLN A 120 -18.68 -12.92 31.14
N LYS A 121 -17.52 -12.71 31.77
CA LYS A 121 -17.09 -11.38 32.24
C LYS A 121 -17.03 -10.35 31.10
N HIS A 122 -16.69 -10.79 29.90
CA HIS A 122 -16.63 -9.94 28.70
C HIS A 122 -17.97 -9.84 27.95
N GLY A 123 -19.04 -10.48 28.44
CA GLY A 123 -20.36 -10.46 27.81
C GLY A 123 -20.43 -11.22 26.48
N LEU A 124 -19.57 -12.23 26.30
CA LEU A 124 -19.50 -13.11 25.13
C LEU A 124 -20.28 -14.41 25.41
N MET A 125 -20.49 -15.26 24.39
CA MET A 125 -21.33 -16.48 24.39
C MET A 125 -22.82 -16.29 24.01
N THR A 126 -23.09 -15.62 22.88
CA THR A 126 -24.41 -15.68 22.22
C THR A 126 -24.58 -16.98 21.42
N LYS A 127 -25.83 -17.38 21.16
CA LYS A 127 -26.12 -18.53 20.28
C LYS A 127 -25.77 -18.15 18.84
N ASP A 128 -24.72 -18.76 18.28
CA ASP A 128 -24.33 -18.56 16.89
C ASP A 128 -25.42 -19.02 15.92
N LYS A 129 -25.56 -18.31 14.80
CA LYS A 129 -26.35 -18.79 13.66
C LYS A 129 -25.64 -19.99 13.05
N ILE A 130 -26.31 -21.14 13.08
CA ILE A 130 -25.78 -22.38 12.50
C ILE A 130 -25.63 -22.19 10.98
N THR A 131 -24.41 -22.37 10.50
CA THR A 131 -24.10 -22.39 9.06
C THR A 131 -24.38 -23.77 8.48
N LYS A 132 -24.78 -23.84 7.21
CA LYS A 132 -25.03 -25.11 6.51
C LYS A 132 -23.77 -25.97 6.52
N ASP A 133 -23.89 -27.29 6.66
CA ASP A 133 -22.71 -28.16 6.65
C ASP A 133 -22.12 -28.28 5.23
N VAL A 134 -20.79 -28.36 5.13
CA VAL A 134 -20.08 -28.47 3.84
C VAL A 134 -19.63 -29.92 3.62
N GLN A 135 -20.17 -30.54 2.57
CA GLN A 135 -19.77 -31.86 2.12
C GLN A 135 -18.82 -31.73 0.93
N LEU A 136 -17.56 -32.16 1.13
CA LEU A 136 -16.52 -32.06 0.13
C LEU A 136 -15.73 -33.36 0.04
N ASN A 137 -15.53 -33.86 -1.18
CA ASN A 137 -14.67 -35.01 -1.45
C ASN A 137 -13.22 -34.56 -1.56
N LEU A 138 -12.52 -34.53 -0.42
CA LEU A 138 -11.12 -34.13 -0.35
C LEU A 138 -10.18 -35.20 -0.95
N PRO A 139 -9.11 -34.78 -1.65
CA PRO A 139 -8.09 -35.70 -2.14
C PRO A 139 -7.31 -36.33 -0.98
N LYS A 140 -6.87 -37.59 -1.15
CA LYS A 140 -6.08 -38.29 -0.13
C LYS A 140 -4.81 -37.51 0.24
N LEU A 141 -4.56 -37.40 1.54
CA LEU A 141 -3.33 -36.84 2.10
C LEU A 141 -2.10 -37.65 1.64
N GLN A 142 -0.98 -36.96 1.48
CA GLN A 142 0.32 -37.55 1.15
C GLN A 142 1.09 -37.84 2.44
N GLY A 143 0.65 -38.82 3.22
CA GLY A 143 1.20 -39.12 4.55
C GLY A 143 0.12 -39.58 5.51
N LYS A 144 0.45 -39.66 6.79
CA LYS A 144 -0.46 -40.11 7.86
C LYS A 144 -1.39 -39.01 8.35
N ASP A 145 -0.95 -37.76 8.29
CA ASP A 145 -1.70 -36.59 8.74
C ASP A 145 -1.36 -35.34 7.89
N ILE A 146 -1.91 -34.19 8.28
CA ILE A 146 -1.72 -32.94 7.54
C ILE A 146 -0.27 -32.42 7.63
N GLU A 147 0.44 -32.69 8.73
CA GLU A 147 1.83 -32.26 8.91
C GLU A 147 2.76 -32.99 7.95
N GLU A 148 2.67 -34.32 7.93
CA GLU A 148 3.43 -35.16 7.00
C GLU A 148 3.02 -34.86 5.54
N HIS A 149 1.74 -34.56 5.29
CA HIS A 149 1.28 -34.11 3.98
C HIS A 149 2.04 -32.89 3.49
N PHE A 150 2.08 -31.80 4.27
CA PHE A 150 2.77 -30.57 3.88
C PHE A 150 4.28 -30.74 3.77
N TYR A 151 4.88 -31.56 4.64
CA TYR A 151 6.29 -31.92 4.52
C TYR A 151 6.56 -32.62 3.19
N ASN A 152 5.79 -33.67 2.85
CA ASN A 152 5.98 -34.47 1.64
C ASN A 152 5.73 -33.67 0.36
N ILE A 153 4.66 -32.88 0.27
CA ILE A 153 4.41 -32.06 -0.92
C ILE A 153 5.44 -30.93 -1.07
N GLY A 154 5.92 -30.37 0.05
CA GLY A 154 6.99 -29.38 0.05
C GLY A 154 8.29 -30.01 -0.47
N GLU A 155 8.64 -31.17 0.07
CA GLU A 155 9.85 -31.91 -0.29
C GLU A 155 9.85 -32.33 -1.77
N ILE A 156 8.74 -32.86 -2.29
CA ILE A 156 8.59 -33.19 -3.72
C ILE A 156 8.86 -31.96 -4.61
N GLN A 157 8.47 -30.77 -4.16
CA GLN A 157 8.60 -29.54 -4.94
C GLN A 157 9.96 -28.87 -4.78
N SER A 158 10.61 -28.95 -3.60
CA SER A 158 11.89 -28.29 -3.32
C SER A 158 13.12 -29.17 -3.54
N ALA A 159 13.03 -30.48 -3.29
CA ALA A 159 14.20 -31.36 -3.26
C ALA A 159 15.05 -31.33 -4.55
N PRO A 160 14.46 -31.37 -5.78
CA PRO A 160 15.26 -31.31 -7.00
C PRO A 160 16.12 -30.04 -7.07
N TYR A 161 15.52 -28.88 -6.79
CA TYR A 161 16.22 -27.60 -6.80
C TYR A 161 17.24 -27.48 -5.66
N ARG A 162 16.91 -28.01 -4.47
CA ARG A 162 17.83 -28.03 -3.33
C ARG A 162 19.07 -28.86 -3.61
N ASN A 163 18.92 -29.99 -4.30
CA ASN A 163 20.06 -30.83 -4.69
C ASN A 163 20.98 -30.10 -5.67
N HIS A 164 20.41 -29.39 -6.66
CA HIS A 164 21.18 -28.54 -7.57
C HIS A 164 21.89 -27.38 -6.84
N LEU A 165 21.26 -26.78 -5.84
CA LEU A 165 21.89 -25.75 -4.99
C LEU A 165 23.05 -26.30 -4.16
N LEU A 166 22.92 -27.52 -3.64
CA LEU A 166 24.00 -28.17 -2.89
C LEU A 166 25.16 -28.63 -3.78
N ASP A 167 24.89 -28.90 -5.07
CA ASP A 167 25.93 -29.26 -6.03
C ASP A 167 26.77 -28.05 -6.48
N ILE A 168 26.13 -26.89 -6.71
CA ILE A 168 26.82 -25.70 -7.23
C ILE A 168 27.72 -24.99 -6.22
N ILE A 169 27.49 -25.17 -4.91
CA ILE A 169 28.36 -24.59 -3.84
C ILE A 169 29.75 -25.22 -3.76
N GLY A 170 30.03 -26.28 -4.54
CA GLY A 170 31.37 -26.85 -4.68
C GLY A 170 32.32 -25.95 -5.47
N ASP A 171 33.48 -26.50 -5.83
CA ASP A 171 34.49 -25.78 -6.61
C ASP A 171 33.98 -25.43 -8.02
N ILE A 172 34.23 -24.20 -8.44
CA ILE A 172 33.93 -23.70 -9.78
C ILE A 172 35.19 -23.66 -10.65
N PRO A 173 35.06 -23.77 -11.99
CA PRO A 173 36.19 -23.68 -12.91
C PRO A 173 36.92 -22.33 -12.80
N LYS A 174 38.21 -22.30 -13.16
CA LYS A 174 38.99 -21.06 -13.19
C LYS A 174 38.38 -20.09 -14.20
N MET A 175 38.30 -18.82 -13.79
CA MET A 175 37.81 -17.74 -14.64
C MET A 175 38.66 -17.63 -15.90
N PRO A 176 38.06 -17.49 -17.09
CA PRO A 176 38.79 -17.24 -18.34
C PRO A 176 39.62 -15.96 -18.27
N SER A 177 40.82 -15.97 -18.89
CA SER A 177 41.68 -14.79 -19.00
C SER A 177 41.26 -13.84 -20.11
N GLU A 178 40.57 -14.33 -21.14
CA GLU A 178 40.10 -13.55 -22.28
C GLU A 178 38.67 -13.98 -22.63
N TRP A 179 37.80 -12.99 -22.86
CA TRP A 179 36.38 -13.19 -23.19
C TRP A 179 36.12 -13.01 -24.68
N SER A 180 35.31 -13.88 -25.26
CA SER A 180 34.88 -13.80 -26.65
C SER A 180 33.88 -12.66 -26.87
N PHE A 181 34.20 -11.73 -27.76
CA PHE A 181 33.29 -10.65 -28.19
C PHE A 181 32.46 -11.09 -29.41
N GLN A 182 31.51 -12.00 -29.20
CA GLN A 182 30.61 -12.50 -30.24
C GLN A 182 29.15 -12.55 -29.76
N PRO A 183 28.17 -12.28 -30.63
CA PRO A 183 26.77 -12.21 -30.22
C PRO A 183 26.20 -13.59 -29.84
N GLY A 184 25.45 -13.62 -28.75
CA GLY A 184 24.90 -14.84 -28.15
C GLY A 184 25.82 -15.45 -27.10
N TRP A 185 25.60 -16.73 -26.79
CA TRP A 185 26.34 -17.43 -25.73
C TRP A 185 27.65 -18.04 -26.22
N THR A 186 28.69 -17.89 -25.41
CA THR A 186 29.96 -18.60 -25.51
C THR A 186 30.20 -19.37 -24.21
N ARG A 187 30.53 -20.66 -24.32
CA ARG A 187 30.92 -21.56 -23.23
C ARG A 187 32.44 -21.66 -23.18
N TYR A 188 33.01 -21.59 -21.98
CA TYR A 188 34.45 -21.74 -21.72
C TYR A 188 34.66 -22.95 -20.81
N SER A 189 35.35 -23.95 -21.35
CA SER A 189 35.77 -25.17 -20.65
C SER A 189 37.28 -25.35 -20.78
N GLU A 190 37.84 -26.40 -20.17
CA GLU A 190 39.26 -26.77 -20.36
C GLU A 190 39.60 -26.99 -21.84
N ASP A 191 38.64 -27.48 -22.63
CA ASP A 191 38.75 -27.69 -24.08
C ASP A 191 38.74 -26.38 -24.92
N GLY A 192 38.56 -25.21 -24.30
CA GLY A 192 38.53 -23.90 -24.95
C GLY A 192 37.14 -23.26 -25.04
N ALA A 193 37.03 -22.19 -25.84
CA ALA A 193 35.82 -21.41 -26.01
C ALA A 193 34.96 -21.92 -27.18
N THR A 194 33.69 -22.25 -26.94
CA THR A 194 32.75 -22.77 -27.94
C THR A 194 31.44 -22.01 -27.94
N ARG A 195 30.84 -21.78 -29.11
CA ARG A 195 29.53 -21.12 -29.22
C ARG A 195 28.41 -22.10 -28.90
N VAL A 196 27.47 -21.68 -28.08
CA VAL A 196 26.28 -22.46 -27.70
C VAL A 196 25.01 -21.62 -27.86
N ASP A 197 23.86 -22.27 -27.99
CA ASP A 197 22.57 -21.56 -28.06
C ASP A 197 22.10 -21.08 -26.68
N PHE A 198 22.35 -21.87 -25.65
CA PHE A 198 22.06 -21.59 -24.24
C PHE A 198 22.94 -22.49 -23.33
N PRO A 199 23.13 -22.16 -22.05
CA PRO A 199 23.89 -23.01 -21.13
C PRO A 199 23.19 -24.35 -20.86
N GLU A 200 23.91 -25.47 -20.88
CA GLU A 200 23.29 -26.81 -20.77
C GLU A 200 23.06 -27.28 -19.33
N ASP A 201 23.85 -26.77 -18.38
CA ASP A 201 23.87 -27.16 -16.97
C ASP A 201 22.54 -26.87 -16.23
N ASP A 202 22.25 -27.68 -15.21
CA ASP A 202 21.01 -27.56 -14.44
C ASP A 202 21.06 -26.48 -13.34
N ALA A 203 22.26 -26.03 -12.95
CA ALA A 203 22.49 -25.00 -11.94
C ALA A 203 23.48 -23.95 -12.43
N LEU A 204 23.13 -22.66 -12.32
CA LEU A 204 23.96 -21.54 -12.78
C LEU A 204 23.95 -20.41 -11.75
N VAL A 205 25.12 -19.84 -11.44
CA VAL A 205 25.20 -18.49 -10.86
C VAL A 205 25.30 -17.51 -12.02
N PHE A 206 24.48 -16.48 -12.03
CA PHE A 206 24.19 -15.67 -13.21
C PHE A 206 23.99 -14.20 -12.84
N ASP A 207 24.51 -13.31 -13.68
CA ASP A 207 24.39 -11.86 -13.54
C ASP A 207 24.26 -11.20 -14.92
N ILE A 208 23.46 -10.13 -15.01
CA ILE A 208 23.22 -9.38 -16.25
C ILE A 208 23.51 -7.90 -16.03
N GLU A 209 24.24 -7.31 -16.98
CA GLU A 209 24.43 -5.86 -17.04
C GLU A 209 23.68 -5.21 -18.21
N VAL A 210 23.22 -3.99 -17.95
CA VAL A 210 22.37 -3.19 -18.84
C VAL A 210 22.93 -1.79 -18.99
N CYS A 211 23.10 -1.33 -20.22
CA CYS A 211 23.43 0.05 -20.54
C CYS A 211 22.21 0.97 -20.33
N CYS A 212 22.10 1.55 -19.13
CA CYS A 212 20.93 2.30 -18.65
C CYS A 212 20.62 3.56 -19.48
N SER A 213 21.66 4.19 -20.03
CA SER A 213 21.54 5.37 -20.89
C SER A 213 20.82 5.08 -22.22
N GLU A 214 20.89 3.82 -22.69
CA GLU A 214 20.39 3.41 -23.99
C GLU A 214 19.04 2.67 -23.88
N GLY A 215 18.68 2.14 -22.71
CA GLY A 215 17.37 1.49 -22.44
C GLY A 215 17.45 0.21 -21.59
N ASP A 216 16.36 -0.55 -21.51
CA ASP A 216 16.19 -1.60 -20.48
C ASP A 216 16.63 -3.03 -20.89
N LEU A 217 17.00 -3.23 -22.16
CA LEU A 217 17.42 -4.52 -22.72
C LEU A 217 18.80 -4.99 -22.22
N PRO A 218 19.01 -6.31 -22.07
CA PRO A 218 20.29 -6.86 -21.61
C PRO A 218 21.42 -6.50 -22.59
N THR A 219 22.56 -6.08 -22.06
CA THR A 219 23.74 -5.69 -22.86
C THR A 219 24.79 -6.79 -22.89
N MET A 220 25.07 -7.37 -21.73
CA MET A 220 25.97 -8.50 -21.53
C MET A 220 25.58 -9.29 -20.29
N ALA A 221 26.00 -10.55 -20.21
CA ALA A 221 25.77 -11.39 -19.04
C ALA A 221 26.89 -12.40 -18.84
N THR A 222 27.10 -12.78 -17.58
CA THR A 222 28.08 -13.79 -17.18
C THR A 222 27.37 -14.89 -16.38
N ALA A 223 27.77 -16.13 -16.60
CA ALA A 223 27.30 -17.24 -15.78
C ALA A 223 28.42 -18.23 -15.49
N VAL A 224 28.32 -18.91 -14.35
CA VAL A 224 29.22 -20.02 -14.01
C VAL A 224 28.40 -21.21 -13.52
N SER A 225 28.82 -22.38 -13.97
CA SER A 225 28.35 -23.69 -13.50
C SER A 225 29.51 -24.42 -12.82
N ARG A 226 29.26 -25.65 -12.36
CA ARG A 226 30.33 -26.52 -11.86
C ARG A 226 31.29 -26.97 -12.98
N THR A 227 30.85 -26.96 -14.23
CA THR A 227 31.60 -27.55 -15.36
C THR A 227 32.26 -26.52 -16.27
N ALA A 228 31.64 -25.35 -16.43
CA ALA A 228 32.07 -24.32 -17.38
C ALA A 228 31.63 -22.91 -17.00
N TRP A 229 32.35 -21.93 -17.54
CA TRP A 229 31.97 -20.52 -17.58
C TRP A 229 31.16 -20.21 -18.85
N TYR A 230 30.34 -19.17 -18.78
CA TYR A 230 29.52 -18.71 -19.89
C TYR A 230 29.53 -17.18 -19.96
N SER A 231 29.58 -16.65 -21.18
CA SER A 231 29.36 -15.22 -21.45
C SER A 231 28.32 -15.04 -22.54
N TRP A 232 27.44 -14.07 -22.37
CA TRP A 232 26.48 -13.66 -23.39
C TRP A 232 26.73 -12.20 -23.79
N VAL A 233 26.74 -11.93 -25.10
CA VAL A 233 26.89 -10.58 -25.65
C VAL A 233 25.68 -10.25 -26.52
N SER A 234 25.08 -9.08 -26.29
CA SER A 234 23.96 -8.61 -27.12
C SER A 234 24.39 -8.27 -28.54
N GLN A 235 23.47 -8.44 -29.49
CA GLN A 235 23.71 -8.01 -30.88
C GLN A 235 23.92 -6.49 -30.97
N ASP A 236 23.17 -5.71 -30.17
CA ASP A 236 23.23 -4.24 -30.14
C ASP A 236 24.60 -3.72 -29.67
N LEU A 237 25.24 -4.40 -28.72
CA LEU A 237 26.60 -4.04 -28.28
C LEU A 237 27.63 -4.28 -29.40
N VAL A 238 27.48 -5.36 -30.17
CA VAL A 238 28.38 -5.66 -31.28
C VAL A 238 28.23 -4.63 -32.40
N THR A 239 26.99 -4.26 -32.74
CA THR A 239 26.70 -3.23 -33.76
C THR A 239 27.03 -1.82 -33.28
N GLY A 240 26.97 -1.55 -31.97
CA GLY A 240 27.24 -0.24 -31.38
C GLY A 240 26.08 0.76 -31.56
N SER A 241 24.90 0.27 -31.94
CA SER A 241 23.69 1.07 -32.12
C SER A 241 22.45 0.21 -31.87
N LYS A 242 21.41 0.84 -31.30
CA LYS A 242 20.10 0.19 -31.09
C LYS A 242 19.22 0.32 -32.33
N ASN A 243 18.55 -0.76 -32.69
CA ASN A 243 17.63 -0.82 -33.84
C ASN A 243 16.16 -0.46 -33.49
N ILE A 244 15.85 0.03 -32.29
CA ILE A 244 14.47 0.07 -31.79
C ILE A 244 14.14 1.47 -31.23
N GLY A 245 13.48 2.30 -32.04
CA GLY A 245 12.95 3.61 -31.63
C GLY A 245 11.61 3.55 -30.88
N ASN A 246 10.85 2.46 -31.03
CA ASN A 246 9.58 2.25 -30.34
C ASN A 246 9.78 1.17 -29.28
N LYS A 247 9.47 1.39 -28.00
CA LYS A 247 9.64 0.48 -26.83
C LYS A 247 8.85 -0.86 -26.91
N HIS A 248 8.66 -1.40 -28.10
CA HIS A 248 7.98 -2.64 -28.38
C HIS A 248 9.00 -3.80 -28.40
N TYR A 249 9.34 -4.30 -27.22
CA TYR A 249 10.33 -5.37 -27.06
C TYR A 249 9.71 -6.76 -27.35
N LEU A 250 10.44 -7.58 -28.12
CA LEU A 250 10.13 -8.99 -28.36
C LEU A 250 11.05 -9.91 -27.54
N PRO A 251 10.62 -11.15 -27.22
CA PRO A 251 11.45 -12.13 -26.52
C PRO A 251 12.78 -12.45 -27.19
N ASP A 252 12.90 -12.25 -28.51
CA ASP A 252 14.14 -12.50 -29.26
C ASP A 252 15.27 -11.51 -28.93
N PHE A 253 14.98 -10.38 -28.30
CA PHE A 253 15.99 -9.44 -27.79
C PHE A 253 16.49 -9.78 -26.38
N LEU A 254 15.94 -10.82 -25.76
CA LEU A 254 16.25 -11.25 -24.40
C LEU A 254 17.21 -12.43 -24.40
N ILE A 255 17.75 -12.74 -23.22
CA ILE A 255 18.73 -13.81 -23.06
C ILE A 255 18.02 -15.17 -23.03
N PRO A 256 18.34 -16.12 -23.93
CA PRO A 256 17.82 -17.48 -23.86
C PRO A 256 18.60 -18.29 -22.82
N LEU A 257 17.91 -18.96 -21.88
CA LEU A 257 18.56 -19.86 -20.93
C LEU A 257 18.18 -21.33 -21.13
N GLU A 258 17.10 -21.60 -21.87
CA GLU A 258 16.55 -22.95 -22.00
C GLU A 258 16.22 -23.33 -23.45
N SER A 259 16.30 -22.37 -24.38
CA SER A 259 15.80 -22.54 -25.73
C SER A 259 16.77 -22.09 -26.82
N SER A 260 16.75 -22.84 -27.91
CA SER A 260 17.36 -22.45 -29.18
C SER A 260 16.45 -21.46 -29.94
N PRO A 261 16.99 -20.70 -30.92
CA PRO A 261 16.19 -19.76 -31.72
C PRO A 261 15.02 -20.37 -32.49
N LYS A 262 15.00 -21.69 -32.69
CA LYS A 262 13.95 -22.42 -33.42
C LYS A 262 12.77 -22.87 -32.54
N GLN A 263 12.99 -22.96 -31.23
CA GLN A 263 12.00 -23.47 -30.28
C GLN A 263 10.96 -22.40 -29.94
N ARG A 264 9.76 -22.85 -29.53
CA ARG A 264 8.56 -22.02 -29.38
C ARG A 264 8.06 -22.03 -27.95
N GLY A 265 7.43 -20.94 -27.52
CA GLY A 265 6.79 -20.82 -26.20
C GLY A 265 5.46 -21.52 -26.00
N TYR A 266 5.14 -22.56 -26.79
CA TYR A 266 3.92 -23.36 -26.64
C TYR A 266 4.17 -24.84 -26.99
N LYS A 267 3.40 -25.74 -26.37
CA LYS A 267 3.60 -27.20 -26.42
C LYS A 267 5.00 -27.60 -25.96
N LEU A 268 5.36 -27.19 -24.75
CA LEU A 268 6.66 -27.52 -24.17
C LEU A 268 6.79 -29.04 -23.96
N ASN A 269 7.91 -29.60 -24.44
CA ASN A 269 8.27 -31.00 -24.22
C ASN A 269 8.73 -31.24 -22.77
N GLU A 270 8.77 -32.50 -22.33
CA GLU A 270 9.21 -32.87 -20.97
C GLU A 270 10.61 -32.35 -20.62
N THR A 271 11.50 -32.15 -21.59
CA THR A 271 12.83 -31.55 -21.38
C THR A 271 12.75 -30.14 -20.79
N PHE A 272 11.75 -29.32 -21.17
CA PHE A 272 11.55 -27.99 -20.59
C PHE A 272 10.95 -28.04 -19.18
N LYS A 273 10.41 -29.19 -18.77
CA LYS A 273 9.88 -29.41 -17.42
C LYS A 273 10.95 -29.95 -16.46
N ARG A 274 12.17 -30.21 -16.94
CA ARG A 274 13.31 -30.63 -16.10
C ARG A 274 13.63 -29.54 -15.06
N PRO A 275 13.83 -29.87 -13.78
CA PRO A 275 14.21 -28.89 -12.77
C PRO A 275 15.55 -28.23 -13.12
N ARG A 276 15.59 -26.90 -13.16
CA ARG A 276 16.82 -26.10 -13.29
C ARG A 276 16.77 -24.92 -12.33
N ILE A 277 17.91 -24.42 -11.90
CA ILE A 277 17.97 -23.26 -11.00
C ILE A 277 19.01 -22.24 -11.42
N VAL A 278 18.61 -20.98 -11.38
CA VAL A 278 19.50 -19.83 -11.58
C VAL A 278 19.59 -19.04 -10.29
N ILE A 279 20.81 -18.74 -9.88
CA ILE A 279 21.13 -18.01 -8.67
C ILE A 279 21.72 -16.65 -9.06
N GLY A 280 21.19 -15.57 -8.48
CA GLY A 280 21.74 -14.23 -8.64
C GLY A 280 21.76 -13.49 -7.31
N HIS A 281 22.36 -12.31 -7.24
CA HIS A 281 22.25 -11.48 -6.04
C HIS A 281 20.89 -10.81 -5.93
N ASN A 282 20.44 -10.15 -7.00
CA ASN A 282 19.08 -9.62 -7.17
C ASN A 282 18.43 -10.25 -8.41
N VAL A 283 18.22 -11.56 -8.34
CA VAL A 283 17.84 -12.38 -9.50
C VAL A 283 16.54 -11.93 -10.18
N SER A 284 15.67 -11.20 -9.49
CA SER A 284 14.41 -10.70 -10.06
C SER A 284 14.64 -9.67 -11.18
N TYR A 285 15.71 -8.88 -11.08
CA TYR A 285 16.14 -7.96 -12.13
C TYR A 285 16.68 -8.73 -13.33
N ASP A 286 17.46 -9.78 -13.09
CA ASP A 286 18.04 -10.61 -14.15
C ASP A 286 16.97 -11.45 -14.86
N ARG A 287 16.06 -12.06 -14.10
CA ARG A 287 14.92 -12.85 -14.58
C ARG A 287 14.06 -12.06 -15.56
N ALA A 288 13.85 -10.76 -15.33
CA ALA A 288 13.08 -9.92 -16.23
C ALA A 288 13.68 -9.82 -17.65
N ARG A 289 14.92 -10.26 -17.86
CA ARG A 289 15.64 -10.24 -19.14
C ARG A 289 15.90 -11.62 -19.72
N VAL A 290 15.25 -12.66 -19.16
CA VAL A 290 15.30 -14.03 -19.65
C VAL A 290 14.10 -14.30 -20.56
N LYS A 291 14.37 -14.81 -21.77
CA LYS A 291 13.40 -15.02 -22.84
C LYS A 291 12.23 -15.93 -22.44
N GLU A 292 12.53 -17.11 -21.93
CA GLU A 292 11.53 -18.18 -21.70
C GLU A 292 10.56 -17.83 -20.56
N GLN A 293 10.91 -16.87 -19.71
CA GLN A 293 10.07 -16.42 -18.61
C GLN A 293 8.83 -15.66 -19.08
N TYR A 294 8.83 -15.14 -20.31
CA TYR A 294 7.69 -14.44 -20.90
C TYR A 294 6.69 -15.37 -21.60
N TRP A 295 7.09 -16.60 -21.93
CA TRP A 295 6.21 -17.59 -22.55
C TRP A 295 5.04 -17.93 -21.65
N LEU A 296 3.85 -18.19 -22.21
CA LEU A 296 2.64 -18.46 -21.43
C LEU A 296 2.73 -19.79 -20.66
N GLU A 297 3.21 -20.85 -21.32
CA GLU A 297 3.52 -22.13 -20.69
C GLU A 297 4.82 -22.01 -19.87
N ARG A 298 4.82 -22.56 -18.66
CA ARG A 298 5.95 -22.44 -17.73
C ARG A 298 6.98 -23.55 -17.91
N THR A 299 8.24 -23.22 -17.70
CA THR A 299 9.35 -24.18 -17.66
C THR A 299 9.62 -24.68 -16.23
N GLY A 300 10.52 -25.65 -16.13
CA GLY A 300 11.08 -26.18 -14.88
C GLY A 300 12.14 -25.28 -14.25
N LEU A 301 12.55 -24.18 -14.89
CA LEU A 301 13.51 -23.24 -14.33
C LEU A 301 12.94 -22.48 -13.12
N ARG A 302 13.74 -22.33 -12.08
CA ARG A 302 13.46 -21.51 -10.89
C ARG A 302 14.61 -20.55 -10.62
N PHE A 303 14.32 -19.50 -9.87
CA PHE A 303 15.29 -18.48 -9.52
C PHE A 303 15.39 -18.36 -8.01
N LEU A 304 16.61 -18.13 -7.51
CA LEU A 304 16.86 -17.90 -6.09
C LEU A 304 17.82 -16.72 -5.95
N ASP A 305 17.52 -15.79 -5.04
CA ASP A 305 18.36 -14.63 -4.79
C ASP A 305 19.09 -14.71 -3.45
N THR A 306 20.40 -14.48 -3.49
CA THR A 306 21.22 -14.42 -2.26
C THR A 306 20.85 -13.22 -1.39
N MET A 307 20.30 -12.14 -1.98
CA MET A 307 19.79 -10.99 -1.23
C MET A 307 18.62 -11.38 -0.31
N SER A 308 17.58 -12.08 -0.78
CA SER A 308 16.44 -12.52 0.03
C SER A 308 16.86 -13.48 1.12
N MET A 309 17.77 -14.41 0.81
CA MET A 309 18.35 -15.30 1.82
C MET A 309 19.09 -14.50 2.90
N HIS A 310 19.84 -13.47 2.50
CA HIS A 310 20.56 -12.61 3.44
C HIS A 310 19.59 -11.80 4.31
N VAL A 311 18.52 -11.24 3.73
CA VAL A 311 17.49 -10.52 4.51
C VAL A 311 16.82 -11.44 5.53
N CYS A 312 16.60 -12.72 5.19
CA CYS A 312 16.06 -13.70 6.13
C CYS A 312 17.03 -14.00 7.29
N VAL A 313 18.32 -14.23 7.00
CA VAL A 313 19.31 -14.69 7.99
C VAL A 313 19.91 -13.55 8.80
N SER A 314 20.15 -12.41 8.16
CA SER A 314 20.95 -11.28 8.66
C SER A 314 20.37 -9.92 8.25
N GLY A 315 19.06 -9.85 8.01
CA GLY A 315 18.38 -8.58 7.73
C GLY A 315 18.31 -7.63 8.93
N VAL A 316 18.22 -6.34 8.64
CA VAL A 316 18.12 -5.24 9.62
C VAL A 316 16.74 -4.59 9.64
N THR A 317 16.39 -3.95 10.76
CA THR A 317 15.21 -3.06 10.86
C THR A 317 15.42 -1.73 10.14
N SER A 318 14.33 -0.98 9.88
CA SER A 318 14.41 0.36 9.30
C SER A 318 15.26 1.33 10.13
N TYR A 319 15.19 1.23 11.47
CA TYR A 319 16.00 2.04 12.38
C TYR A 319 17.49 1.67 12.27
N GLN A 320 17.82 0.38 12.35
CA GLN A 320 19.19 -0.12 12.18
C GLN A 320 19.77 0.23 10.80
N LYS A 321 18.96 0.15 9.74
CA LYS A 321 19.33 0.58 8.39
C LYS A 321 19.69 2.06 8.33
N MET A 322 19.00 2.90 9.10
CA MET A 322 19.29 4.33 9.21
C MET A 322 20.62 4.57 9.93
N LEU A 323 20.88 3.83 11.02
CA LEU A 323 22.17 3.89 11.74
C LEU A 323 23.34 3.44 10.87
N LEU A 324 23.20 2.33 10.14
CA LEU A 324 24.22 1.82 9.21
C LEU A 324 24.53 2.82 8.10
N LYS A 325 23.49 3.50 7.56
CA LYS A 325 23.68 4.54 6.54
C LYS A 325 24.35 5.80 7.10
N ALA A 326 24.13 6.10 8.38
CA ALA A 326 24.74 7.23 9.05
C ALA A 326 26.18 6.95 9.53
N GLY A 327 26.65 5.69 9.47
CA GLY A 327 27.97 5.29 9.98
C GLY A 327 28.06 5.22 11.51
N VAL A 328 26.94 5.32 12.23
CA VAL A 328 26.88 5.35 13.71
C VAL A 328 26.63 3.95 14.31
N ALA A 329 26.67 2.91 13.47
CA ALA A 329 26.33 1.55 13.89
C ALA A 329 27.50 0.76 14.49
N GLU A 330 28.74 1.25 14.39
CA GLU A 330 29.96 0.52 14.80
C GLU A 330 30.04 0.26 16.31
N GLU A 331 29.29 1.03 17.12
CA GLU A 331 29.25 0.90 18.57
C GLU A 331 28.39 -0.28 19.07
N ASP A 332 27.53 -0.86 18.22
CA ASP A 332 26.58 -1.91 18.63
C ASP A 332 27.03 -3.32 18.19
N ASP A 333 26.94 -4.33 19.07
CA ASP A 333 27.33 -5.72 18.80
C ASP A 333 26.56 -6.42 17.67
N TRP A 334 25.38 -5.92 17.29
CA TRP A 334 24.58 -6.49 16.19
C TRP A 334 25.13 -6.09 14.81
N SER A 335 25.92 -5.02 14.71
CA SER A 335 26.50 -4.53 13.45
C SER A 335 27.44 -5.55 12.80
N LYS A 336 28.12 -6.38 13.60
CA LYS A 336 29.00 -7.46 13.13
C LYS A 336 28.26 -8.63 12.49
N LEU A 337 26.94 -8.75 12.71
CA LEU A 337 26.13 -9.88 12.23
C LEU A 337 25.25 -9.55 11.02
N SER A 338 25.26 -8.30 10.57
CA SER A 338 24.26 -7.75 9.68
C SER A 338 24.86 -6.72 8.75
N SER A 339 24.26 -6.53 7.58
CA SER A 339 24.72 -5.55 6.60
C SER A 339 23.55 -4.94 5.84
N LEU A 340 23.84 -3.94 5.02
CA LEU A 340 22.91 -3.49 3.98
C LEU A 340 22.86 -4.54 2.85
N ASN A 341 21.74 -4.56 2.13
CA ASN A 341 21.42 -5.58 1.13
C ASN A 341 22.23 -5.53 -0.18
N ASN A 342 23.26 -4.68 -0.31
CA ASN A 342 24.00 -4.58 -1.57
C ASN A 342 25.12 -5.64 -1.63
N LEU A 343 25.43 -6.13 -2.84
CA LEU A 343 26.37 -7.23 -3.05
C LEU A 343 27.70 -7.02 -2.33
N SER A 344 28.34 -5.87 -2.54
CA SER A 344 29.62 -5.50 -1.90
C SER A 344 29.57 -5.57 -0.35
N LYS A 345 28.52 -5.04 0.30
CA LYS A 345 28.39 -5.10 1.76
C LYS A 345 28.03 -6.49 2.28
N VAL A 346 27.23 -7.27 1.53
CA VAL A 346 26.91 -8.66 1.88
C VAL A 346 28.14 -9.56 1.73
N HIS A 347 28.91 -9.37 0.65
CA HIS A 347 30.17 -10.06 0.43
C HIS A 347 31.17 -9.76 1.54
N ASN A 348 31.29 -8.49 1.94
CA ASN A 348 32.15 -8.11 3.07
C ASN A 348 31.73 -8.81 4.38
N LEU A 349 30.43 -8.94 4.64
CA LEU A 349 29.93 -9.60 5.85
C LEU A 349 30.29 -11.10 5.93
N TYR A 350 30.16 -11.84 4.82
CA TYR A 350 30.34 -13.30 4.81
C TYR A 350 31.73 -13.75 4.37
N CYS A 351 32.41 -12.96 3.54
CA CYS A 351 33.67 -13.28 2.87
C CYS A 351 34.83 -12.35 3.26
N GLY A 352 34.56 -11.24 3.98
CA GLY A 352 35.60 -10.36 4.54
C GLY A 352 36.34 -9.47 3.52
N SER A 353 35.81 -9.32 2.30
CA SER A 353 36.41 -8.49 1.25
C SER A 353 35.38 -7.56 0.60
N GLU A 354 35.82 -6.35 0.27
CA GLU A 354 35.00 -5.32 -0.37
C GLU A 354 35.22 -5.31 -1.88
N LEU A 355 34.12 -5.26 -2.64
CA LEU A 355 34.14 -5.18 -4.10
C LEU A 355 34.21 -3.73 -4.57
N SER A 356 35.00 -3.47 -5.62
CA SER A 356 35.05 -2.18 -6.33
C SER A 356 33.69 -1.86 -6.96
N LYS A 357 33.38 -0.57 -7.08
CA LYS A 357 32.13 -0.05 -7.68
C LYS A 357 32.38 0.87 -8.86
N GLU A 358 33.63 1.10 -9.23
CA GLU A 358 34.01 2.15 -10.16
C GLU A 358 33.63 1.77 -11.59
N GLU A 359 33.87 0.52 -11.97
CA GLU A 359 33.63 -0.06 -13.28
C GLU A 359 32.14 -0.10 -13.63
N ARG A 360 31.28 -0.30 -12.63
CA ARG A 360 29.81 -0.30 -12.79
C ARG A 360 29.25 1.00 -13.37
N ASN A 361 29.90 2.13 -13.11
CA ASN A 361 29.39 3.43 -13.55
C ASN A 361 29.34 3.54 -15.08
N VAL A 362 30.16 2.76 -15.80
CA VAL A 362 30.14 2.71 -17.27
C VAL A 362 28.79 2.21 -17.79
N PHE A 363 28.15 1.25 -17.13
CA PHE A 363 26.80 0.77 -17.51
C PHE A 363 25.69 1.76 -17.18
N VAL A 364 25.89 2.63 -16.18
CA VAL A 364 24.88 3.59 -15.72
C VAL A 364 24.88 4.86 -16.58
N SER A 365 26.05 5.41 -16.85
CA SER A 365 26.19 6.71 -17.55
C SER A 365 26.91 6.65 -18.89
N GLY A 366 27.64 5.57 -19.19
CA GLY A 366 28.35 5.41 -20.46
C GLY A 366 27.44 5.00 -21.61
N THR A 367 27.99 4.92 -22.83
CA THR A 367 27.29 4.48 -24.05
C THR A 367 27.68 3.05 -24.44
N LEU A 368 26.98 2.44 -25.41
CA LEU A 368 27.38 1.14 -25.97
C LEU A 368 28.80 1.15 -26.56
N LEU A 369 29.26 2.28 -27.10
CA LEU A 369 30.61 2.41 -27.66
C LEU A 369 31.68 2.40 -26.58
N ASP A 370 31.39 2.97 -25.41
CA ASP A 370 32.30 2.96 -24.26
C ASP A 370 32.41 1.54 -23.69
N ILE A 371 31.28 0.85 -23.54
CA ILE A 371 31.25 -0.57 -23.11
C ILE A 371 32.03 -1.45 -24.09
N LYS A 372 31.92 -1.18 -25.39
CA LYS A 372 32.66 -1.92 -26.43
C LYS A 372 34.16 -1.70 -26.35
N LYS A 373 34.63 -0.48 -26.02
CA LYS A 373 36.07 -0.20 -25.84
C LYS A 373 36.64 -0.94 -24.63
N ASP A 374 35.90 -0.94 -23.53
CA ASP A 374 36.36 -1.49 -22.25
C ASP A 374 35.86 -2.93 -21.99
N PHE A 375 35.45 -3.64 -23.05
CA PHE A 375 34.72 -4.91 -22.97
C PHE A 375 35.39 -5.97 -22.07
N GLN A 376 36.70 -6.21 -22.22
CA GLN A 376 37.41 -7.25 -21.45
C GLN A 376 37.42 -6.95 -19.94
N MET A 377 37.62 -5.67 -19.59
CA MET A 377 37.60 -5.22 -18.21
C MET A 377 36.19 -5.38 -17.62
N LEU A 378 35.17 -4.91 -18.34
CA LEU A 378 33.78 -4.96 -17.88
C LEU A 378 33.24 -6.39 -17.77
N MET A 379 33.61 -7.30 -18.69
CA MET A 379 33.26 -8.72 -18.58
C MET A 379 33.92 -9.39 -17.37
N SER A 380 35.17 -9.05 -17.09
CA SER A 380 35.89 -9.56 -15.90
C SER A 380 35.27 -9.02 -14.61
N TYR A 381 34.78 -7.77 -14.62
CA TYR A 381 33.99 -7.19 -13.54
C TYR A 381 32.69 -7.99 -13.32
N CYS A 382 31.90 -8.25 -14.38
CA CYS A 382 30.67 -9.03 -14.28
C CYS A 382 30.94 -10.47 -13.78
N ALA A 383 32.03 -11.08 -14.23
CA ALA A 383 32.44 -12.41 -13.76
C ALA A 383 32.86 -12.38 -12.28
N SER A 384 33.48 -11.29 -11.81
CA SER A 384 33.84 -11.11 -10.40
C SER A 384 32.61 -10.98 -9.50
N ASP A 385 31.54 -10.31 -9.96
CA ASP A 385 30.25 -10.22 -9.25
C ASP A 385 29.56 -11.60 -9.17
N VAL A 386 29.67 -12.42 -10.22
CA VAL A 386 29.22 -13.83 -10.21
C VAL A 386 30.01 -14.67 -9.20
N ILE A 387 31.34 -14.53 -9.14
CA ILE A 387 32.19 -15.21 -8.13
C ILE A 387 31.80 -14.77 -6.73
N ALA A 388 31.61 -13.47 -6.50
CA ALA A 388 31.18 -12.94 -5.21
C ALA A 388 29.82 -13.52 -4.79
N THR A 389 28.89 -13.63 -5.73
CA THR A 389 27.57 -14.22 -5.51
C THR A 389 27.68 -15.71 -5.15
N HIS A 390 28.53 -16.47 -5.84
CA HIS A 390 28.82 -17.88 -5.50
C HIS A 390 29.42 -18.01 -4.10
N ASN A 391 30.43 -17.20 -3.77
CA ASN A 391 31.07 -17.19 -2.44
C ASN A 391 30.07 -16.91 -1.31
N ILE A 392 29.17 -15.93 -1.52
CA ILE A 392 28.08 -15.64 -0.59
C ILE A 392 27.16 -16.86 -0.46
N LEU A 393 26.72 -17.45 -1.58
CA LEU A 393 25.83 -18.61 -1.58
C LEU A 393 26.44 -19.78 -0.78
N SER A 394 27.72 -20.08 -0.98
CA SER A 394 28.43 -21.16 -0.29
C SER A 394 28.45 -21.01 1.23
N LYS A 395 28.46 -19.78 1.75
CA LYS A 395 28.35 -19.50 3.20
C LYS A 395 26.90 -19.38 3.68
N LEU A 396 26.03 -18.83 2.86
CA LEU A 396 24.68 -18.43 3.24
C LEU A 396 23.66 -19.57 3.13
N LEU A 397 23.79 -20.46 2.13
CA LEU A 397 22.87 -21.58 1.91
C LEU A 397 22.80 -22.54 3.10
N PRO A 398 23.91 -23.02 3.70
CA PRO A 398 23.85 -23.86 4.88
C PRO A 398 23.15 -23.18 6.06
N LEU A 399 23.47 -21.91 6.32
CA LEU A 399 22.85 -21.11 7.38
C LEU A 399 21.34 -20.92 7.15
N PHE A 400 20.94 -20.73 5.89
CA PHE A 400 19.54 -20.60 5.53
C PHE A 400 18.77 -21.90 5.78
N LEU A 401 19.31 -23.04 5.33
CA LEU A 401 18.65 -24.35 5.51
C LEU A 401 18.56 -24.76 6.99
N GLU A 402 19.56 -24.45 7.80
CA GLU A 402 19.51 -24.66 9.26
C GLU A 402 18.41 -23.82 9.91
N ARG A 403 18.27 -22.55 9.50
CA ARG A 403 17.31 -21.61 10.07
C ARG A 403 15.89 -21.79 9.58
N PHE A 404 15.71 -22.38 8.40
CA PHE A 404 14.41 -22.65 7.78
C PHE A 404 14.32 -24.13 7.40
N PRO A 405 14.17 -25.03 8.40
CA PRO A 405 14.30 -26.47 8.19
C PRO A 405 13.13 -27.09 7.39
N HIS A 406 11.96 -26.44 7.37
CA HIS A 406 10.78 -26.99 6.69
C HIS A 406 10.85 -26.75 5.16
N PRO A 407 10.69 -27.78 4.32
CA PRO A 407 10.90 -27.68 2.86
C PRO A 407 9.93 -26.72 2.16
N VAL A 408 8.72 -26.57 2.71
CA VAL A 408 7.71 -25.59 2.23
C VAL A 408 8.26 -24.17 2.13
N THR A 409 9.16 -23.75 3.02
CA THR A 409 9.72 -22.38 2.94
C THR A 409 10.46 -22.17 1.62
N LEU A 410 11.35 -23.10 1.27
CA LEU A 410 12.09 -23.03 0.02
C LEU A 410 11.16 -23.19 -1.19
N ALA A 411 10.23 -24.14 -1.16
CA ALA A 411 9.28 -24.34 -2.26
C ALA A 411 8.39 -23.10 -2.50
N GLY A 412 7.90 -22.48 -1.43
CA GLY A 412 7.10 -21.26 -1.49
C GLY A 412 7.89 -20.08 -2.04
N MET A 413 9.14 -19.90 -1.61
CA MET A 413 10.03 -18.86 -2.13
C MET A 413 10.28 -19.02 -3.64
N LEU A 414 10.56 -20.25 -4.09
CA LEU A 414 10.79 -20.54 -5.52
C LEU A 414 9.55 -20.27 -6.38
N GLU A 415 8.33 -20.50 -5.86
CA GLU A 415 7.09 -20.21 -6.59
C GLU A 415 6.76 -18.70 -6.58
N LEU A 416 7.00 -18.01 -5.47
CA LEU A 416 6.73 -16.57 -5.33
C LEU A 416 7.57 -15.73 -6.30
N GLY A 417 8.82 -16.15 -6.57
CA GLY A 417 9.70 -15.51 -7.54
C GLY A 417 9.26 -15.64 -9.00
N LEU A 418 8.23 -16.44 -9.30
CA LEU A 418 7.73 -16.67 -10.66
C LEU A 418 6.51 -15.83 -11.05
N ALA A 419 6.22 -14.75 -10.32
CA ALA A 419 5.15 -13.82 -10.65
C ALA A 419 5.19 -13.42 -12.15
N TYR A 420 4.00 -13.33 -12.74
CA TYR A 420 3.77 -13.12 -14.17
C TYR A 420 2.47 -12.34 -14.36
N LEU A 421 2.54 -11.22 -15.06
CA LEU A 421 1.41 -10.32 -15.27
C LEU A 421 1.10 -10.24 -16.78
N PRO A 422 0.06 -10.94 -17.27
CA PRO A 422 -0.33 -10.87 -18.66
C PRO A 422 -0.97 -9.50 -18.97
N ILE A 423 -0.62 -8.96 -20.13
CA ILE A 423 -1.15 -7.69 -20.64
C ILE A 423 -1.49 -7.82 -22.13
N ASN A 424 -2.24 -6.86 -22.64
CA ASN A 424 -2.57 -6.74 -24.07
C ASN A 424 -2.46 -5.25 -24.48
N SER A 425 -2.89 -4.92 -25.70
CA SER A 425 -2.88 -3.55 -26.23
C SER A 425 -3.57 -2.50 -25.35
N ASN A 426 -4.44 -2.92 -24.42
CA ASN A 426 -5.06 -2.00 -23.44
C ASN A 426 -4.03 -1.37 -22.49
N TRP A 427 -2.85 -1.95 -22.32
CA TRP A 427 -1.78 -1.38 -21.49
C TRP A 427 -1.31 -0.02 -22.03
N GLU A 428 -1.04 0.07 -23.33
CA GLU A 428 -0.60 1.31 -23.97
C GLU A 428 -1.74 2.34 -23.99
N ARG A 429 -2.96 1.89 -24.28
CA ARG A 429 -4.16 2.71 -24.18
C ARG A 429 -4.33 3.30 -22.78
N TYR A 430 -4.20 2.50 -21.73
CA TYR A 430 -4.32 2.95 -20.35
C TYR A 430 -3.28 4.00 -19.98
N ILE A 431 -2.02 3.82 -20.39
CA ILE A 431 -0.97 4.82 -20.16
C ILE A 431 -1.33 6.13 -20.87
N SER A 432 -1.72 6.04 -22.15
CA SER A 432 -2.13 7.20 -22.95
C SER A 432 -3.33 7.93 -22.35
N ASP A 433 -4.41 7.20 -22.03
CA ASP A 433 -5.65 7.75 -21.47
C ASP A 433 -5.40 8.38 -20.09
N SER A 434 -4.58 7.73 -19.24
CA SER A 434 -4.18 8.27 -17.94
C SER A 434 -3.30 9.51 -18.05
N HIS A 435 -2.38 9.54 -19.03
CA HIS A 435 -1.52 10.68 -19.29
C HIS A 435 -2.32 11.87 -19.82
N GLN A 436 -3.17 11.65 -20.81
CA GLN A 436 -4.04 12.67 -21.38
C GLN A 436 -4.97 13.24 -20.30
N THR A 437 -5.63 12.39 -19.51
CA THR A 437 -6.49 12.84 -18.41
C THR A 437 -5.71 13.65 -17.37
N TYR A 438 -4.48 13.24 -17.07
CA TYR A 438 -3.61 14.00 -16.16
C TYR A 438 -3.28 15.38 -16.74
N GLU A 439 -2.90 15.46 -18.01
CA GLU A 439 -2.57 16.72 -18.68
C GLU A 439 -3.78 17.64 -18.78
N ASP A 440 -4.95 17.12 -19.16
CA ASP A 440 -6.20 17.88 -19.26
C ASP A 440 -6.56 18.52 -17.91
N LEU A 441 -6.52 17.73 -16.84
CA LEU A 441 -6.81 18.20 -15.49
C LEU A 441 -5.72 19.16 -14.97
N ASP A 442 -4.44 18.89 -15.22
CA ASP A 442 -3.34 19.78 -14.82
C ASP A 442 -3.44 21.13 -15.55
N ASN A 443 -3.78 21.12 -16.84
CA ASN A 443 -4.04 22.30 -17.64
C ASN A 443 -5.30 23.05 -17.17
N GLU A 444 -6.38 22.34 -16.80
CA GLU A 444 -7.56 22.94 -16.17
C GLU A 444 -7.18 23.67 -14.87
N ALA A 445 -6.41 23.03 -14.00
CA ALA A 445 -5.96 23.64 -12.75
C ALA A 445 -5.05 24.86 -13.00
N LYS A 446 -4.09 24.76 -13.94
CA LYS A 446 -3.24 25.88 -14.35
C LYS A 446 -4.06 27.04 -14.90
N PHE A 447 -5.06 26.76 -15.73
CA PHE A 447 -5.94 27.77 -16.30
C PHE A 447 -6.74 28.49 -15.21
N LEU A 448 -7.34 27.76 -14.27
CA LEU A 448 -8.06 28.36 -13.12
C LEU A 448 -7.13 29.23 -12.27
N LEU A 449 -5.91 28.75 -12.01
CA LEU A 449 -4.90 29.50 -11.26
C LEU A 449 -4.42 30.75 -12.03
N ALA A 450 -4.25 30.65 -13.33
CA ALA A 450 -3.86 31.76 -14.19
C ALA A 450 -4.96 32.84 -14.23
N GLN A 451 -6.23 32.44 -14.29
CA GLN A 451 -7.34 33.39 -14.17
C GLN A 451 -7.31 34.14 -12.83
N HIS A 452 -7.05 33.43 -11.73
CA HIS A 452 -6.89 34.05 -10.41
C HIS A 452 -5.71 35.02 -10.35
N ALA A 453 -4.57 34.65 -10.93
CA ALA A 453 -3.40 35.53 -11.03
C ALA A 453 -3.73 36.79 -11.84
N ASN A 454 -4.41 36.66 -12.98
CA ASN A 454 -4.84 37.77 -13.83
C ASN A 454 -5.81 38.71 -13.10
N GLN A 455 -6.82 38.16 -12.41
CA GLN A 455 -7.75 38.94 -11.58
C GLN A 455 -7.02 39.65 -10.45
N SER A 456 -6.10 38.96 -9.79
CA SER A 456 -5.31 39.54 -8.70
C SER A 456 -4.44 40.70 -9.19
N CYS A 457 -3.89 40.63 -10.41
CA CYS A 457 -3.13 41.76 -10.97
C CYS A 457 -3.93 43.06 -11.12
N GLN A 458 -5.25 42.99 -11.25
CA GLN A 458 -6.09 44.19 -11.32
C GLN A 458 -6.01 45.03 -10.03
N LEU A 459 -5.69 44.40 -8.89
CA LEU A 459 -5.50 45.07 -7.60
C LEU A 459 -4.32 46.07 -7.59
N LEU A 460 -3.46 46.05 -8.62
CA LEU A 460 -2.43 47.06 -8.81
C LEU A 460 -3.05 48.44 -9.08
N HIS A 461 -4.18 48.48 -9.78
CA HIS A 461 -4.94 49.72 -10.00
C HIS A 461 -5.45 50.24 -8.66
N ASN A 462 -5.31 51.54 -8.41
CA ASN A 462 -5.67 52.20 -7.15
C ASN A 462 -5.00 51.66 -5.88
N GLN A 463 -3.95 50.81 -6.00
CA GLN A 463 -3.24 50.20 -4.88
C GLN A 463 -4.14 49.36 -3.94
N GLU A 464 -5.23 48.78 -4.46
CA GLU A 464 -6.19 47.97 -3.68
C GLU A 464 -5.55 46.75 -3.03
N TYR A 465 -4.44 46.25 -3.57
CA TYR A 465 -3.69 45.13 -3.01
C TYR A 465 -3.26 45.35 -1.55
N LYS A 466 -3.09 46.60 -1.09
CA LYS A 466 -2.74 46.92 0.30
C LYS A 466 -3.83 46.51 1.29
N ASN A 467 -5.09 46.49 0.86
CA ASN A 467 -6.24 46.10 1.67
C ASN A 467 -6.54 44.59 1.56
N ASN A 468 -5.82 43.85 0.70
CA ASN A 468 -6.07 42.44 0.47
C ASN A 468 -5.41 41.55 1.54
N LEU A 469 -6.19 40.69 2.20
CA LEU A 469 -5.75 39.82 3.30
C LEU A 469 -4.86 38.64 2.91
N TRP A 470 -4.52 38.45 1.63
CA TRP A 470 -3.64 37.37 1.14
C TRP A 470 -2.43 37.88 0.36
N LEU A 471 -2.55 39.00 -0.37
CA LEU A 471 -1.55 39.45 -1.34
C LEU A 471 -0.81 40.75 -0.98
N TRP A 472 -1.12 41.39 0.15
CA TRP A 472 -0.51 42.67 0.58
C TRP A 472 1.02 42.62 0.71
N ASP A 473 1.59 41.47 1.06
CA ASP A 473 3.02 41.25 1.30
C ASP A 473 3.80 40.80 0.06
N GLN A 474 3.14 40.70 -1.10
CA GLN A 474 3.80 40.32 -2.36
C GLN A 474 4.55 41.49 -3.00
N ASP A 475 5.47 41.19 -3.91
CA ASP A 475 6.29 42.20 -4.60
C ASP A 475 5.53 42.82 -5.78
N TRP A 476 4.88 43.96 -5.52
CA TRP A 476 4.09 44.72 -6.48
C TRP A 476 4.93 45.72 -7.32
N THR A 477 6.26 45.65 -7.28
CA THR A 477 7.12 46.57 -8.05
C THR A 477 7.01 46.34 -9.57
N VAL A 478 6.94 47.43 -10.31
CA VAL A 478 6.81 47.45 -11.78
C VAL A 478 8.11 47.97 -12.40
N LYS A 479 8.56 47.35 -13.51
CA LYS A 479 9.71 47.86 -14.28
C LYS A 479 9.28 49.03 -15.16
N GLU A 480 10.01 50.14 -15.05
CA GLU A 480 9.85 51.31 -15.91
C GLU A 480 10.43 51.06 -17.32
N LEU A 481 9.75 51.58 -18.34
CA LEU A 481 10.18 51.52 -19.74
C LEU A 481 11.29 52.54 -20.00
N LYS A 482 12.50 52.08 -20.33
CA LYS A 482 13.60 52.94 -20.79
C LYS A 482 13.59 53.01 -22.32
N LEU A 483 13.12 54.15 -22.85
CA LEU A 483 13.06 54.45 -24.29
C LEU A 483 14.46 54.76 -24.85
N LYS A 484 14.66 54.52 -26.16
CA LYS A 484 15.89 54.92 -26.86
C LYS A 484 16.03 56.45 -26.78
N LYS A 485 17.14 56.95 -26.25
CA LYS A 485 17.44 58.40 -26.30
C LYS A 485 17.70 58.82 -27.74
N THR A 486 17.20 59.99 -28.13
CA THR A 486 17.56 60.64 -29.40
C THR A 486 19.09 60.70 -29.53
N PRO A 487 19.68 60.26 -30.65
CA PRO A 487 21.12 60.27 -30.79
C PRO A 487 21.62 61.72 -30.83
N THR A 488 22.27 62.17 -29.76
CA THR A 488 23.06 63.40 -29.77
C THR A 488 24.30 63.16 -30.61
N LYS A 489 24.33 63.74 -31.82
CA LYS A 489 25.48 63.70 -32.71
C LYS A 489 26.73 64.20 -31.98
N LYS A 490 27.69 63.30 -31.75
CA LYS A 490 29.09 63.65 -31.50
C LYS A 490 29.94 63.25 -32.70
N ILE A 491 30.78 64.20 -33.09
CA ILE A 491 31.58 64.28 -34.31
C ILE A 491 33.00 63.76 -34.02
N VAL A 492 33.50 62.86 -34.90
CA VAL A 492 34.92 62.62 -35.31
C VAL A 492 35.82 61.90 -34.27
N SER A 493 36.75 60.98 -34.59
CA SER A 493 37.57 60.67 -35.80
C SER A 493 38.14 59.23 -35.76
N LYS A 494 38.31 58.64 -36.98
CA LYS A 494 39.30 57.65 -37.51
C LYS A 494 39.80 56.51 -36.60
N SER A 495 39.75 55.23 -37.01
CA SER A 495 40.32 54.59 -38.23
C SER A 495 39.47 53.39 -38.71
N MET A 496 39.20 53.23 -40.01
CA MET A 496 39.80 52.21 -40.94
C MET A 496 39.77 50.77 -40.36
N GLU A 497 39.28 49.71 -41.02
CA GLU A 497 39.14 49.38 -42.44
C GLU A 497 38.44 47.99 -42.55
N ASN A 498 37.85 47.68 -43.72
CA ASN A 498 37.48 46.35 -44.25
C ASN A 498 36.19 45.65 -43.76
N LEU A 499 35.16 45.64 -44.63
CA LEU A 499 34.45 44.45 -45.14
C LEU A 499 33.24 44.92 -45.99
N ASP A 500 33.49 45.26 -47.26
CA ASP A 500 32.45 45.34 -48.29
C ASP A 500 33.07 44.88 -49.62
N GLU A 501 33.30 43.57 -49.71
CA GLU A 501 33.21 42.86 -50.98
C GLU A 501 32.23 41.70 -50.79
N VAL A 502 31.48 41.41 -51.86
CA VAL A 502 30.45 40.36 -52.00
C VAL A 502 29.02 40.83 -51.67
N ASN A 503 28.42 41.58 -52.61
CA ASN A 503 27.26 41.09 -53.37
C ASN A 503 26.73 42.18 -54.33
N LYS A 504 27.34 42.25 -55.52
CA LYS A 504 26.71 42.81 -56.73
C LYS A 504 26.69 41.72 -57.80
N THR A 505 25.52 41.12 -57.99
CA THR A 505 24.94 40.58 -59.24
C THR A 505 23.66 39.87 -58.79
N THR A 506 22.45 40.27 -59.18
CA THR A 506 21.95 40.54 -60.53
C THR A 506 20.82 41.57 -60.48
N GLN A 507 20.93 42.60 -61.32
CA GLN A 507 19.82 43.47 -61.69
C GLN A 507 18.79 42.67 -62.49
N ASN A 508 17.51 42.88 -62.23
CA ASN A 508 16.46 42.74 -63.23
C ASN A 508 15.54 43.95 -63.13
N GLU A 509 15.25 44.54 -64.28
CA GLU A 509 14.49 45.77 -64.56
C GLU A 509 12.97 45.62 -64.29
N TYR A 510 12.61 45.03 -63.15
CA TYR A 510 11.22 44.86 -62.68
C TYR A 510 10.88 45.74 -61.47
N ASP A 511 11.70 46.74 -61.18
CA ASP A 511 11.75 47.40 -59.87
C ASP A 511 11.13 48.81 -59.85
N ASP A 512 10.65 49.35 -60.97
CA ASP A 512 10.21 50.76 -61.03
C ASP A 512 8.76 50.98 -60.53
N TRP A 513 7.91 49.95 -60.53
CA TRP A 513 6.56 50.00 -59.93
C TRP A 513 6.55 49.67 -58.43
N GLU A 514 7.41 48.72 -58.01
CA GLU A 514 7.64 48.41 -56.60
C GLU A 514 8.33 49.56 -55.87
N GLN A 515 9.34 50.22 -56.47
CA GLN A 515 10.01 51.36 -55.84
C GLN A 515 9.11 52.59 -55.65
N ASN A 516 8.19 52.87 -56.58
CA ASN A 516 7.23 53.97 -56.43
C ASN A 516 6.16 53.66 -55.35
N SER A 517 5.66 52.42 -55.30
CA SER A 517 4.77 51.98 -54.22
C SER A 517 5.48 51.96 -52.86
N HIS A 518 6.76 51.56 -52.82
CA HIS A 518 7.58 51.59 -51.61
C HIS A 518 7.82 53.01 -51.12
N LYS A 519 8.06 53.98 -52.02
CA LYS A 519 8.18 55.40 -51.67
C LYS A 519 6.86 56.00 -51.17
N GLU A 520 5.74 55.70 -51.81
CA GLU A 520 4.42 56.14 -51.33
C GLU A 520 4.07 55.54 -49.96
N LEU A 521 4.40 54.26 -49.73
CA LEU A 521 4.24 53.60 -48.44
C LEU A 521 5.24 54.13 -47.39
N GLU A 522 6.49 54.41 -47.76
CA GLU A 522 7.48 55.05 -46.90
C GLU A 522 7.04 56.46 -46.49
N GLU A 523 6.45 57.24 -47.40
CA GLU A 523 5.92 58.57 -47.07
C GLU A 523 4.65 58.47 -46.20
N LYS A 524 3.74 57.54 -46.53
CA LYS A 524 2.51 57.29 -45.76
C LYS A 524 2.79 56.80 -44.35
N PHE A 525 3.80 55.96 -44.16
CA PHE A 525 4.21 55.40 -42.87
C PHE A 525 5.47 56.06 -42.29
N LYS A 526 5.94 57.18 -42.87
CA LYS A 526 7.10 57.94 -42.39
C LYS A 526 6.96 58.37 -40.94
N TYR A 527 5.73 58.67 -40.53
CA TYR A 527 5.42 58.98 -39.14
C TYR A 527 5.71 57.79 -38.21
N LEU A 528 5.51 56.53 -38.64
CA LEU A 528 5.86 55.34 -37.86
C LEU A 528 7.38 55.19 -37.69
N MET A 529 8.15 55.48 -38.74
CA MET A 529 9.62 55.50 -38.65
C MET A 529 10.11 56.59 -37.69
N ASN A 530 9.43 57.74 -37.64
CA ASN A 530 9.72 58.79 -36.65
C ASN A 530 9.39 58.34 -35.20
N LEU A 531 8.53 57.34 -35.01
CA LEU A 531 8.24 56.73 -33.70
C LEU A 531 9.32 55.72 -33.26
N GLU A 532 10.40 55.48 -34.02
CA GLU A 532 11.49 54.59 -33.62
C GLU A 532 12.12 55.01 -32.28
N SER A 533 12.14 56.32 -32.00
CA SER A 533 12.58 56.89 -30.72
C SER A 533 11.70 56.47 -29.52
N LEU A 534 10.47 56.03 -29.77
CA LEU A 534 9.53 55.51 -28.76
C LEU A 534 9.67 54.00 -28.55
N ILE A 535 10.60 53.33 -29.25
CA ILE A 535 10.89 51.92 -29.05
C ILE A 535 11.81 51.76 -27.81
N PRO A 536 11.54 50.78 -26.92
CA PRO A 536 12.42 50.48 -25.78
C PRO A 536 13.85 50.09 -26.23
N VAL A 537 14.87 50.49 -25.45
CA VAL A 537 16.28 50.10 -25.71
C VAL A 537 16.48 48.58 -25.66
N LYS A 538 15.74 47.91 -24.76
CA LYS A 538 15.58 46.45 -24.69
C LYS A 538 14.12 46.17 -24.39
N ALA A 539 13.50 45.23 -25.10
CA ALA A 539 12.13 44.80 -24.82
C ALA A 539 12.06 44.23 -23.38
N PRO A 540 11.44 44.93 -22.42
CA PRO A 540 11.38 44.47 -21.05
C PRO A 540 10.28 43.42 -20.90
N HIS A 541 10.59 42.34 -20.19
CA HIS A 541 9.62 41.26 -19.91
C HIS A 541 8.42 41.80 -19.14
N LEU A 542 7.26 41.90 -19.82
CA LEU A 542 5.97 42.34 -19.30
C LEU A 542 6.04 43.63 -18.45
N ALA A 543 6.55 44.72 -19.02
CA ALA A 543 6.51 46.03 -18.34
C ALA A 543 5.07 46.47 -18.04
N GLY A 544 4.86 47.09 -16.87
CA GLY A 544 3.52 47.39 -16.35
C GLY A 544 2.97 46.36 -15.35
N TYR A 545 3.52 45.14 -15.31
CA TYR A 545 3.08 44.08 -14.41
C TYR A 545 3.96 43.96 -13.15
N PRO A 546 3.40 43.49 -12.00
CA PRO A 546 4.15 43.33 -10.76
C PRO A 546 5.19 42.20 -10.87
N GLU A 547 6.28 42.29 -10.10
CA GLU A 547 7.39 41.32 -10.13
C GLU A 547 6.94 39.88 -9.81
N TRP A 548 6.04 39.69 -8.84
CA TRP A 548 5.52 38.36 -8.51
C TRP A 548 4.80 37.70 -9.70
N TYR A 549 4.07 38.46 -10.51
CA TYR A 549 3.31 37.94 -11.66
C TYR A 549 4.24 37.65 -12.84
N ARG A 550 5.23 38.51 -13.06
CA ARG A 550 6.24 38.31 -14.11
C ARG A 550 7.06 37.05 -13.90
N LYS A 551 7.31 36.65 -12.65
CA LYS A 551 7.94 35.37 -12.30
C LYS A 551 7.11 34.14 -12.68
N LEU A 552 5.80 34.30 -12.85
CA LEU A 552 4.89 33.23 -13.27
C LEU A 552 4.77 33.12 -14.80
N CYS A 553 5.24 34.12 -15.55
CA CYS A 553 5.13 34.15 -17.01
C CYS A 553 6.47 33.75 -17.67
N PRO A 554 6.48 32.83 -18.64
CA PRO A 554 7.69 32.48 -19.40
C PRO A 554 8.22 33.68 -20.19
N LYS A 555 9.53 33.73 -20.44
CA LYS A 555 10.17 34.86 -21.15
C LYS A 555 9.80 34.79 -22.64
N VAL A 556 9.54 35.93 -23.27
CA VAL A 556 9.13 36.01 -24.70
C VAL A 556 10.08 35.29 -25.66
N ASN A 557 11.36 35.16 -25.32
CA ASN A 557 12.38 34.54 -26.16
C ASN A 557 12.64 33.05 -25.84
N SER A 558 11.88 32.42 -24.94
CA SER A 558 12.02 30.98 -24.68
C SER A 558 11.26 30.16 -25.71
N CYS A 559 11.74 28.96 -26.02
CA CYS A 559 11.03 27.98 -26.86
C CYS A 559 9.63 27.62 -26.31
N ASP A 560 9.48 27.66 -24.99
CA ASP A 560 8.25 27.31 -24.27
C ASP A 560 7.40 28.57 -23.94
N TRP A 561 7.46 29.62 -24.76
CA TRP A 561 6.70 30.84 -24.48
C TRP A 561 5.21 30.66 -24.73
N THR A 562 4.41 30.90 -23.69
CA THR A 562 2.96 30.98 -23.73
C THR A 562 2.47 32.32 -23.15
N PRO A 563 1.36 32.87 -23.66
CA PRO A 563 0.83 34.12 -23.13
C PRO A 563 0.19 33.91 -21.75
N GLY A 564 0.70 34.63 -20.74
CA GLY A 564 0.15 34.63 -19.39
C GLY A 564 0.97 33.85 -18.35
N PRO A 565 0.44 33.68 -17.12
CA PRO A 565 1.15 33.07 -16.00
C PRO A 565 1.07 31.53 -16.05
N ASP A 566 1.75 30.92 -17.02
CA ASP A 566 1.73 29.47 -17.27
C ASP A 566 2.62 28.66 -16.30
N MET A 567 3.64 29.29 -15.72
CA MET A 567 4.55 28.64 -14.75
C MET A 567 3.92 28.48 -13.35
N ILE A 568 2.61 28.64 -13.23
CA ILE A 568 1.88 28.51 -11.96
C ILE A 568 1.59 27.03 -11.63
N SER A 569 1.71 26.67 -10.35
CA SER A 569 1.38 25.32 -9.90
C SER A 569 0.91 25.31 -8.44
N THR A 570 0.28 24.22 -8.01
CA THR A 570 -0.14 24.01 -6.61
C THR A 570 1.06 23.90 -5.64
N GLY A 571 2.29 23.81 -6.15
CA GLY A 571 3.52 23.75 -5.34
C GLY A 571 4.06 25.11 -4.92
N LEU A 572 3.68 26.20 -5.60
CA LEU A 572 4.23 27.53 -5.34
C LEU A 572 3.61 28.16 -4.07
N HIS A 573 4.42 28.91 -3.33
CA HIS A 573 3.98 29.61 -2.11
C HIS A 573 2.89 30.67 -2.37
N ILE A 574 2.82 31.21 -3.58
CA ILE A 574 1.81 32.21 -3.94
C ILE A 574 0.42 31.58 -4.18
N THR A 575 0.36 30.30 -4.50
CA THR A 575 -0.88 29.61 -4.90
C THR A 575 -1.94 29.57 -3.80
N PRO A 576 -1.62 29.21 -2.53
CA PRO A 576 -2.58 29.29 -1.44
C PRO A 576 -3.14 30.71 -1.20
N LYS A 577 -2.36 31.75 -1.51
CA LYS A 577 -2.79 33.16 -1.39
C LYS A 577 -3.72 33.56 -2.53
N LEU A 578 -3.40 33.18 -3.77
CA LEU A 578 -4.25 33.41 -4.95
C LEU A 578 -5.62 32.73 -4.82
N LEU A 579 -5.66 31.55 -4.20
CA LEU A 579 -6.89 30.81 -3.91
C LEU A 579 -7.62 31.32 -2.65
N SER A 580 -7.09 32.35 -1.98
CA SER A 580 -7.64 32.92 -0.74
C SER A 580 -7.99 31.86 0.32
N LEU A 581 -7.08 30.90 0.52
CA LEU A 581 -7.32 29.78 1.43
C LEU A 581 -7.41 30.26 2.89
N THR A 582 -8.28 29.62 3.64
CA THR A 582 -8.52 29.85 5.06
C THR A 582 -8.35 28.56 5.86
N TRP A 583 -7.82 28.67 7.07
CA TRP A 583 -7.76 27.58 8.04
C TRP A 583 -8.70 27.89 9.20
N LYS A 584 -9.68 27.02 9.45
CA LYS A 584 -10.77 27.22 10.42
C LYS A 584 -11.47 28.58 10.23
N GLY A 585 -11.61 29.01 8.99
CA GLY A 585 -12.19 30.30 8.62
C GLY A 585 -11.26 31.50 8.79
N LEU A 586 -9.99 31.35 9.18
CA LEU A 586 -9.04 32.48 9.25
C LEU A 586 -8.08 32.50 8.05
N PRO A 587 -7.68 33.66 7.52
CA PRO A 587 -6.78 33.76 6.37
C PRO A 587 -5.44 33.05 6.59
N LEU A 588 -4.99 32.29 5.59
CA LEU A 588 -3.66 31.66 5.61
C LEU A 588 -2.56 32.63 5.17
N HIS A 589 -1.45 32.58 5.89
CA HIS A 589 -0.25 33.35 5.59
C HIS A 589 1.02 32.49 5.76
N PHE A 590 2.10 32.89 5.10
CA PHE A 590 3.39 32.20 5.15
C PHE A 590 4.44 33.12 5.77
N VAL A 591 5.12 32.65 6.81
CA VAL A 591 6.21 33.37 7.48
C VAL A 591 7.51 32.58 7.31
N ARG A 592 8.58 33.25 6.85
CA ARG A 592 9.91 32.62 6.69
C ARG A 592 10.40 32.08 8.04
N GLY A 593 10.96 30.87 8.05
CA GLY A 593 11.41 30.19 9.28
C GLY A 593 10.29 29.56 10.14
N HIS A 594 9.03 29.92 9.91
CA HIS A 594 7.89 29.42 10.68
C HIS A 594 6.85 28.64 9.86
N GLY A 595 6.91 28.74 8.52
CA GLY A 595 6.04 27.99 7.61
C GLY A 595 4.67 28.64 7.44
N TRP A 596 3.68 27.83 7.05
CA TRP A 596 2.28 28.25 6.92
C TRP A 596 1.56 28.29 8.27
N GLY A 597 0.68 29.29 8.41
CA GLY A 597 -0.11 29.52 9.62
C GLY A 597 -1.32 30.40 9.34
N GLN A 598 -2.16 30.59 10.35
CA GLN A 598 -3.32 31.47 10.32
C GLN A 598 -2.95 32.88 10.79
N LEU A 599 -3.50 33.88 10.12
CA LEU A 599 -3.42 35.28 10.50
C LEU A 599 -4.53 35.61 11.50
N VAL A 600 -4.19 36.23 12.63
CA VAL A 600 -5.13 36.56 13.71
C VAL A 600 -5.12 38.05 14.07
N PRO A 601 -6.28 38.65 14.44
CA PRO A 601 -6.40 40.09 14.74
C PRO A 601 -6.00 40.45 16.18
N PHE A 602 -5.00 39.75 16.72
CA PHE A 602 -4.42 39.99 18.04
C PHE A 602 -2.94 39.57 18.08
N VAL A 603 -2.17 40.13 19.00
CA VAL A 603 -0.73 39.87 19.12
C VAL A 603 -0.46 38.45 19.62
N THR A 604 0.45 37.75 18.95
CA THR A 604 0.96 36.42 19.33
C THR A 604 2.46 36.46 19.60
N GLU A 605 3.04 35.37 20.11
CA GLU A 605 4.50 35.23 20.33
C GLU A 605 5.31 35.43 19.03
N ILE A 606 4.77 34.97 17.90
CA ILE A 606 5.39 35.15 16.59
C ILE A 606 4.96 36.50 16.02
N LYS A 607 5.93 37.42 15.86
CA LYS A 607 5.72 38.70 15.19
C LYS A 607 5.93 38.55 13.68
N ILE A 608 5.12 39.25 12.89
CA ILE A 608 5.27 39.33 11.44
C ILE A 608 6.17 40.52 11.13
N GLU A 609 7.22 40.33 10.34
CA GLU A 609 8.25 41.35 10.05
C GLU A 609 7.73 42.54 9.21
N ASN A 610 6.57 42.40 8.57
CA ASN A 610 5.96 43.45 7.74
C ASN A 610 4.93 44.26 8.53
N ASP A 611 5.21 45.55 8.74
CA ASP A 611 4.40 46.46 9.57
C ASP A 611 3.00 46.80 9.00
N ASN A 612 2.75 46.53 7.71
CA ASN A 612 1.56 47.00 6.97
C ASN A 612 0.47 45.93 6.79
N VAL A 613 0.19 45.10 7.80
CA VAL A 613 -0.92 44.13 7.73
C VAL A 613 -2.27 44.88 7.73
N PRO A 614 -3.22 44.60 6.81
CA PRO A 614 -4.52 45.25 6.75
C PRO A 614 -5.44 44.82 7.91
N LEU A 615 -5.20 45.41 9.09
CA LEU A 615 -5.85 45.03 10.35
C LEU A 615 -7.36 45.28 10.34
N GLU A 616 -7.81 46.40 9.76
CA GLU A 616 -9.24 46.72 9.69
C GLU A 616 -10.04 45.69 8.88
N GLU A 617 -9.50 45.27 7.74
CA GLU A 617 -10.11 44.24 6.91
C GLU A 617 -10.06 42.86 7.58
N LEU A 618 -8.98 42.54 8.30
CA LEU A 618 -8.87 41.29 9.05
C LEU A 618 -9.93 41.22 10.15
N VAL A 619 -10.15 42.33 10.86
CA VAL A 619 -11.19 42.46 11.88
C VAL A 619 -12.59 42.34 11.27
N LYS A 620 -12.86 43.01 10.14
CA LYS A 620 -14.13 42.87 9.39
C LYS A 620 -14.37 41.42 8.92
N PHE A 621 -13.33 40.76 8.42
CA PHE A 621 -13.40 39.37 7.97
C PHE A 621 -13.71 38.42 9.13
N CYS A 622 -13.05 38.59 10.27
CA CYS A 622 -13.33 37.83 11.49
C CYS A 622 -14.77 38.05 11.99
N HIS A 623 -15.29 39.27 11.90
CA HIS A 623 -16.68 39.58 12.26
C HIS A 623 -17.70 38.91 11.33
N LYS A 624 -17.42 38.81 10.02
CA LYS A 624 -18.31 38.16 9.04
C LYS A 624 -18.48 36.65 9.29
N ILE A 625 -17.43 35.97 9.78
CA ILE A 625 -17.40 34.50 9.87
C ILE A 625 -18.11 33.96 11.11
N LYS A 626 -18.24 34.75 12.18
CA LYS A 626 -18.88 34.33 13.43
C LYS A 626 -19.97 35.32 13.85
N ASN A 627 -21.08 35.35 13.11
CA ASN A 627 -22.27 36.17 13.39
C ASN A 627 -23.06 35.79 14.69
N GLY A 628 -22.39 35.28 15.74
CA GLY A 628 -23.07 34.90 16.97
C GLY A 628 -22.24 34.82 18.27
N ASN A 629 -20.90 34.90 18.24
CA ASN A 629 -20.08 34.65 19.43
C ASN A 629 -18.90 35.63 19.58
N VAL A 630 -19.20 36.92 19.52
CA VAL A 630 -18.26 37.97 19.94
C VAL A 630 -18.77 38.57 21.25
N CYS A 631 -17.99 38.42 22.32
CA CYS A 631 -18.29 38.99 23.63
C CYS A 631 -18.52 40.53 23.56
N GLN A 632 -19.58 41.08 24.14
CA GLN A 632 -19.81 42.55 24.22
C GLN A 632 -19.01 43.25 25.35
N CYS A 633 -17.75 42.88 25.55
CA CYS A 633 -16.92 43.44 26.61
C CYS A 633 -16.21 44.73 26.14
N GLN A 634 -16.53 45.88 26.76
CA GLN A 634 -15.79 47.14 26.62
C GLN A 634 -14.72 47.25 27.72
N TYR A 635 -13.43 47.12 27.37
CA TYR A 635 -12.31 47.70 28.14
C TYR A 635 -11.00 47.71 27.33
N THR A 636 -10.26 48.81 27.38
CA THR A 636 -8.90 49.02 26.86
C THR A 636 -7.88 48.52 27.89
N VAL A 637 -6.97 47.63 27.51
CA VAL A 637 -6.00 47.03 28.44
C VAL A 637 -4.81 47.97 28.68
N GLU A 638 -4.65 48.46 29.90
CA GLU A 638 -3.37 48.99 30.40
C GLU A 638 -2.39 47.83 30.69
N LYS A 639 -1.14 48.03 30.28
CA LYS A 639 -0.05 47.05 30.31
C LYS A 639 0.29 46.56 31.72
N SER A 640 0.40 45.24 31.89
CA SER A 640 1.32 44.63 32.87
C SER A 640 1.96 43.35 32.29
N PRO A 641 3.29 43.12 32.40
CA PRO A 641 4.00 42.16 31.54
C PRO A 641 4.29 40.77 32.14
N SER A 642 3.74 40.36 33.28
CA SER A 642 4.37 39.29 34.08
C SER A 642 3.54 38.04 34.41
N LEU A 643 2.35 37.81 33.86
CA LEU A 643 1.50 36.64 34.21
C LEU A 643 0.85 35.92 33.03
N ILE A 644 1.48 35.91 31.85
CA ILE A 644 0.95 35.21 30.65
C ILE A 644 1.81 33.98 30.25
N HIS A 645 2.94 33.74 30.93
CA HIS A 645 4.04 32.99 30.35
C HIS A 645 3.96 31.44 30.43
N GLU A 646 2.98 30.84 31.10
CA GLU A 646 2.88 29.37 31.21
C GLU A 646 1.59 28.75 30.65
N ASP A 647 0.49 29.49 30.55
CA ASP A 647 -0.82 28.93 30.14
C ASP A 647 -1.09 28.98 28.62
N VAL A 648 -0.26 29.68 27.84
CA VAL A 648 -0.43 29.82 26.38
C VAL A 648 0.14 28.65 25.60
N GLN A 649 1.06 27.86 26.18
CA GLN A 649 1.72 26.77 25.45
C GLN A 649 0.89 25.47 25.36
N ASN A 650 -0.17 25.31 26.16
CA ASN A 650 -0.87 24.02 26.31
C ASN A 650 -2.33 23.95 25.83
N SER A 651 -2.88 24.99 25.22
CA SER A 651 -4.32 25.00 24.88
C SER A 651 -4.57 25.40 23.43
N LEU A 652 -5.25 24.54 22.67
CA LEU A 652 -6.12 24.98 21.57
C LEU A 652 -6.92 26.17 22.09
N VAL A 653 -6.80 27.29 21.40
CA VAL A 653 -7.19 28.64 21.82
C VAL A 653 -8.59 28.67 22.46
N LYS A 654 -8.65 28.53 23.79
CA LYS A 654 -9.83 28.82 24.61
C LYS A 654 -9.72 30.27 25.07
N PHE A 655 -10.32 31.20 24.35
CA PHE A 655 -10.50 32.56 24.85
C PHE A 655 -11.79 32.63 25.68
N ILE A 656 -11.66 32.52 27.00
CA ILE A 656 -12.77 32.77 27.93
C ILE A 656 -12.79 34.27 28.21
N CYS A 657 -13.90 34.94 27.88
CA CYS A 657 -14.14 36.29 28.37
C CYS A 657 -14.27 36.28 29.89
N LYS A 658 -13.37 36.95 30.61
CA LYS A 658 -13.41 37.06 32.08
C LYS A 658 -14.60 37.86 32.65
N LYS A 659 -15.53 38.39 31.85
CA LYS A 659 -16.57 39.33 32.32
C LYS A 659 -17.99 38.77 32.55
N ASN A 660 -18.35 37.56 32.09
CA ASN A 660 -19.67 36.98 32.38
C ASN A 660 -19.61 35.81 33.38
N ASN A 661 -19.14 36.12 34.59
CA ASN A 661 -19.31 35.27 35.77
C ASN A 661 -20.70 35.48 36.40
N LYS A 662 -21.76 35.44 35.59
CA LYS A 662 -23.14 35.23 36.07
C LYS A 662 -23.60 33.88 35.56
N LYS A 663 -23.56 32.90 36.46
CA LYS A 663 -24.17 31.55 36.39
C LYS A 663 -25.02 31.31 35.14
N PHE A 664 -24.40 30.94 34.01
CA PHE A 664 -25.09 30.09 33.06
C PHE A 664 -25.08 28.68 33.66
N LYS A 665 -26.26 28.17 34.02
CA LYS A 665 -26.45 26.75 34.31
C LYS A 665 -25.81 25.97 33.15
N LYS A 666 -25.01 24.96 33.48
CA LYS A 666 -24.41 24.00 32.54
C LYS A 666 -25.41 23.69 31.41
N PRO A 667 -25.14 24.02 30.14
CA PRO A 667 -25.78 23.31 29.05
C PRO A 667 -25.27 21.86 29.16
N GLN A 668 -26.19 20.91 29.01
CA GLN A 668 -25.83 19.50 28.92
C GLN A 668 -24.83 19.30 27.79
N LEU A 669 -23.89 18.38 28.00
CA LEU A 669 -22.96 17.89 27.00
C LEU A 669 -23.76 17.50 25.75
N ASN A 670 -23.56 18.24 24.66
CA ASN A 670 -23.68 17.85 23.25
C ASN A 670 -23.80 19.12 22.41
N ASP A 671 -22.74 19.93 22.35
CA ASP A 671 -22.50 20.78 21.18
C ASP A 671 -21.06 21.27 21.17
N GLU A 672 -20.53 21.34 19.96
CA GLU A 672 -19.14 21.61 19.62
C GLU A 672 -18.60 22.88 20.33
N SER A 673 -17.34 22.82 20.77
CA SER A 673 -16.67 23.91 21.47
C SER A 673 -16.70 25.21 20.67
N VAL A 674 -17.61 26.11 21.04
CA VAL A 674 -17.66 27.47 20.50
C VAL A 674 -16.44 28.26 20.99
N GLU A 675 -15.43 28.39 20.12
CA GLU A 675 -14.32 29.33 20.27
C GLU A 675 -14.86 30.77 20.21
N CYS A 676 -15.09 31.40 21.36
CA CYS A 676 -15.58 32.78 21.49
C CYS A 676 -14.39 33.76 21.53
N PHE A 677 -14.34 34.75 20.65
CA PHE A 677 -13.28 35.76 20.66
C PHE A 677 -13.66 36.95 21.56
N CYS A 678 -12.71 37.43 22.37
CA CYS A 678 -12.91 38.60 23.22
C CYS A 678 -12.83 39.88 22.37
N LYS A 679 -13.89 40.70 22.38
CA LYS A 679 -13.94 41.97 21.63
C LYS A 679 -12.91 43.00 22.10
N ALA A 680 -12.41 42.87 23.32
CA ALA A 680 -11.34 43.71 23.87
C ALA A 680 -9.93 43.36 23.32
N SER A 681 -9.77 42.21 22.66
CA SER A 681 -8.48 41.73 22.12
C SER A 681 -8.42 41.83 20.59
N ILE A 682 -9.58 41.79 19.91
CA ILE A 682 -9.71 41.96 18.47
C ILE A 682 -9.41 43.42 18.12
N GLY A 683 -8.38 43.65 17.30
CA GLY A 683 -8.01 44.99 16.83
C GLY A 683 -6.87 45.67 17.59
N ASN A 684 -6.30 45.02 18.62
CA ASN A 684 -5.13 45.56 19.36
C ASN A 684 -3.78 45.30 18.67
N GLY A 685 -3.77 44.59 17.55
CA GLY A 685 -2.57 44.21 16.78
C GLY A 685 -2.85 42.97 15.92
N TYR A 686 -1.82 42.43 15.28
CA TYR A 686 -1.91 41.21 14.47
C TYR A 686 -0.90 40.16 14.95
N GLY A 687 -1.17 38.90 14.62
CA GLY A 687 -0.35 37.77 15.04
C GLY A 687 -0.45 36.59 14.08
N PHE A 688 0.37 35.58 14.35
CA PHE A 688 0.55 34.39 13.52
C PHE A 688 0.53 33.13 14.37
N VAL A 689 -0.31 32.16 13.98
CA VAL A 689 -0.37 30.85 14.63
C VAL A 689 -0.03 29.77 13.60
N LYS A 690 1.04 29.00 13.85
CA LYS A 690 1.50 27.93 12.95
C LYS A 690 0.44 26.85 12.72
N LEU A 691 0.39 26.33 11.50
CA LEU A 691 -0.38 25.13 11.21
C LEU A 691 0.22 23.90 11.92
N PRO A 692 -0.62 22.95 12.37
CA PRO A 692 -0.13 21.72 13.00
C PRO A 692 0.51 20.79 11.97
N HIS A 693 1.76 20.40 12.20
CA HIS A 693 2.46 19.40 11.38
C HIS A 693 2.23 17.97 11.91
N LYS A 694 2.08 16.99 11.01
CA LYS A 694 1.74 15.59 11.34
C LYS A 694 2.77 14.89 12.25
N ASP A 695 4.05 15.22 12.05
CA ASP A 695 5.18 14.58 12.73
C ASP A 695 5.61 15.29 14.02
N GLY A 696 4.99 16.43 14.35
CA GLY A 696 5.22 17.14 15.60
C GLY A 696 5.17 18.66 15.46
N LYS A 697 4.88 19.35 16.57
CA LYS A 697 4.70 20.81 16.61
C LYS A 697 5.96 21.64 16.29
N HIS A 698 7.14 21.05 16.38
CA HIS A 698 8.42 21.72 16.10
C HIS A 698 8.71 21.84 14.59
N LEU A 699 7.98 21.09 13.75
CA LEU A 699 8.14 21.10 12.31
C LEU A 699 7.18 22.09 11.66
N ASN A 700 7.63 22.72 10.59
CA ASN A 700 6.88 23.72 9.84
C ASN A 700 6.12 23.07 8.68
N VAL A 701 4.92 23.58 8.39
CA VAL A 701 4.18 23.19 7.18
C VAL A 701 4.72 23.99 6.00
N GLY A 702 5.22 23.28 4.98
CA GLY A 702 5.79 23.89 3.76
C GLY A 702 4.75 24.19 2.67
N ASN A 703 3.81 23.28 2.43
CA ASN A 703 2.74 23.46 1.44
C ASN A 703 1.38 23.03 2.03
N PRO A 704 0.39 23.93 2.18
CA PRO A 704 -0.92 23.61 2.74
C PRO A 704 -1.83 22.85 1.75
N LEU A 705 -1.41 22.73 0.48
CA LEU A 705 -2.04 21.88 -0.53
C LEU A 705 -1.33 20.52 -0.69
N ALA A 706 -0.38 20.21 0.19
CA ALA A 706 0.28 18.90 0.19
C ALA A 706 -0.70 17.78 0.58
N LYS A 707 -0.34 16.53 0.23
CA LYS A 707 -1.12 15.31 0.48
C LYS A 707 -1.70 15.22 1.91
N ASP A 708 -0.93 15.65 2.91
CA ASP A 708 -1.31 15.58 4.33
C ASP A 708 -2.43 16.55 4.73
N PHE A 709 -2.74 17.55 3.91
CA PHE A 709 -3.78 18.56 4.18
C PHE A 709 -4.99 18.42 3.26
N ILE A 710 -4.94 17.58 2.22
CA ILE A 710 -6.05 17.39 1.26
C ILE A 710 -7.34 16.95 1.98
N TYR A 711 -7.26 16.03 2.94
CA TYR A 711 -8.44 15.57 3.69
C TYR A 711 -9.00 16.63 4.67
N LYS A 712 -8.27 17.71 4.93
CA LYS A 712 -8.74 18.82 5.77
C LYS A 712 -9.75 19.70 5.05
N PHE A 713 -9.77 19.64 3.71
CA PHE A 713 -10.82 20.27 2.91
C PHE A 713 -12.17 19.59 3.08
N SER A 714 -12.23 18.25 3.06
CA SER A 714 -13.50 17.54 3.25
C SER A 714 -14.11 17.75 4.64
N LYS A 715 -13.31 18.18 5.62
CA LYS A 715 -13.77 18.55 6.98
C LYS A 715 -14.11 20.03 7.13
N ASN A 716 -14.04 20.82 6.05
CA ASN A 716 -14.14 22.28 6.05
C ASN A 716 -13.13 22.97 7.01
N GLU A 717 -12.05 22.29 7.41
CA GLU A 717 -10.98 22.88 8.23
C GLU A 717 -10.06 23.76 7.39
N LEU A 718 -9.76 23.35 6.16
CA LEU A 718 -9.08 24.16 5.15
C LEU A 718 -10.13 24.46 4.09
N ALA A 719 -10.38 25.72 3.75
CA ALA A 719 -11.47 26.10 2.86
C ALA A 719 -11.14 27.36 2.07
N SER A 720 -11.88 27.61 1.00
CA SER A 720 -11.88 28.89 0.28
C SER A 720 -13.30 29.39 0.12
N SER A 721 -13.47 30.70 0.01
CA SER A 721 -14.74 31.29 -0.43
C SER A 721 -14.97 31.18 -1.94
N ASP A 722 -13.94 30.83 -2.72
CA ASP A 722 -14.03 30.73 -4.17
C ASP A 722 -14.32 29.28 -4.63
N PRO A 723 -15.40 29.03 -5.38
CA PRO A 723 -15.69 27.71 -5.97
C PRO A 723 -14.58 27.17 -6.88
N ARG A 724 -13.82 28.05 -7.54
CA ARG A 724 -12.69 27.64 -8.40
C ARG A 724 -11.56 27.03 -7.60
N ALA A 725 -11.34 27.49 -6.36
CA ALA A 725 -10.35 26.90 -5.48
C ALA A 725 -10.73 25.46 -5.13
N GLU A 726 -12.01 25.21 -4.82
CA GLU A 726 -12.53 23.86 -4.56
C GLU A 726 -12.24 22.92 -5.74
N ARG A 727 -12.46 23.37 -6.98
CA ARG A 727 -12.13 22.61 -8.18
C ARG A 727 -10.62 22.34 -8.33
N VAL A 728 -9.75 23.33 -8.09
CA VAL A 728 -8.28 23.13 -8.14
C VAL A 728 -7.82 22.10 -7.11
N ILE A 729 -8.44 22.08 -5.93
CA ILE A 729 -8.12 21.11 -4.87
C ILE A 729 -8.62 19.71 -5.24
N GLU A 730 -9.83 19.62 -5.80
CA GLU A 730 -10.37 18.37 -6.33
C GLU A 730 -9.44 17.78 -7.39
N ILE A 731 -9.01 18.60 -8.35
CA ILE A 731 -8.02 18.21 -9.37
C ILE A 731 -6.72 17.74 -8.71
N SER A 732 -6.17 18.50 -7.76
CA SER A 732 -4.94 18.10 -7.05
C SER A 732 -5.08 16.73 -6.36
N ARG A 733 -6.24 16.45 -5.78
CA ARG A 733 -6.58 15.13 -5.19
C ARG A 733 -6.60 14.04 -6.27
N MET A 734 -7.24 14.30 -7.41
CA MET A 734 -7.33 13.37 -8.55
C MET A 734 -5.95 13.03 -9.14
N LEU A 735 -5.07 14.02 -9.25
CA LEU A 735 -3.73 13.86 -9.83
C LEU A 735 -2.71 13.25 -8.86
N SER A 736 -2.98 13.29 -7.55
CA SER A 736 -2.01 12.88 -6.52
C SER A 736 -1.53 11.44 -6.65
N TYR A 737 -2.38 10.52 -7.11
CA TYR A 737 -1.98 9.12 -7.31
C TYR A 737 -1.08 8.97 -8.54
N TRP A 738 -1.53 9.45 -9.70
CA TRP A 738 -0.77 9.34 -10.95
C TRP A 738 0.60 10.02 -10.84
N ARG A 739 0.68 11.23 -10.27
CA ARG A 739 1.95 11.95 -10.07
C ARG A 739 3.01 11.13 -9.31
N ASN A 740 2.59 10.29 -8.36
CA ASN A 740 3.50 9.48 -7.55
C ASN A 740 3.82 8.09 -8.17
N ASN A 741 2.98 7.59 -9.08
CA ASN A 741 3.09 6.23 -9.61
C ASN A 741 3.46 6.19 -11.10
N ARG A 742 3.21 7.26 -11.86
CA ARG A 742 3.41 7.34 -13.32
C ARG A 742 4.78 6.84 -13.74
N GLU A 743 5.85 7.38 -13.16
CA GLU A 743 7.22 7.00 -13.51
C GLU A 743 7.49 5.51 -13.24
N ARG A 744 6.95 4.94 -12.16
CA ARG A 744 7.10 3.51 -11.83
C ARG A 744 6.32 2.61 -12.80
N VAL A 745 5.17 3.08 -13.27
CA VAL A 745 4.32 2.37 -14.24
C VAL A 745 4.93 2.44 -15.65
N GLU A 746 5.42 3.60 -16.08
CA GLU A 746 6.03 3.82 -17.40
C GLU A 746 7.38 3.10 -17.56
N LYS A 747 8.10 2.85 -16.46
CA LYS A 747 9.38 2.12 -16.43
C LYS A 747 9.24 0.60 -16.36
N GLN A 748 8.02 0.06 -16.38
CA GLN A 748 7.85 -1.40 -16.40
C GLN A 748 8.41 -1.97 -17.72
N LEU A 749 9.20 -3.05 -17.63
CA LEU A 749 9.68 -3.76 -18.81
C LEU A 749 8.53 -4.59 -19.39
N VAL A 750 8.00 -4.12 -20.51
CA VAL A 750 6.92 -4.76 -21.26
C VAL A 750 7.50 -5.53 -22.43
N VAL A 751 7.15 -6.80 -22.54
CA VAL A 751 7.61 -7.66 -23.64
C VAL A 751 6.41 -8.28 -24.32
N TRP A 752 6.31 -8.08 -25.63
CA TRP A 752 5.23 -8.52 -26.49
C TRP A 752 5.57 -9.84 -27.16
N LEU A 753 4.65 -10.79 -27.16
CA LEU A 753 4.84 -12.08 -27.81
C LEU A 753 4.68 -11.93 -29.32
N GLY A 754 5.74 -12.28 -30.07
CA GLY A 754 5.67 -12.30 -31.53
C GLY A 754 4.70 -13.37 -32.05
N LYS A 755 4.31 -13.28 -33.33
CA LYS A 755 3.44 -14.27 -34.01
C LYS A 755 3.93 -15.72 -33.88
N ARG A 756 5.23 -15.92 -33.66
CA ARG A 756 5.88 -17.23 -33.53
C ARG A 756 5.70 -17.87 -32.14
N ASP A 757 5.66 -17.06 -31.08
CA ASP A 757 5.54 -17.51 -29.68
C ASP A 757 4.09 -17.60 -29.21
N LYS A 758 3.18 -16.98 -29.95
CA LYS A 758 1.75 -17.01 -29.66
C LYS A 758 1.11 -18.36 -30.05
N PRO A 759 0.33 -18.99 -29.17
CA PRO A 759 -0.49 -20.15 -29.54
C PRO A 759 -1.49 -19.79 -30.63
N LYS A 760 -1.63 -20.63 -31.66
CA LYS A 760 -2.60 -20.42 -32.76
C LYS A 760 -4.06 -20.37 -32.32
N SER A 761 -4.38 -20.91 -31.15
CA SER A 761 -5.72 -20.91 -30.56
C SER A 761 -6.14 -19.56 -29.98
N ILE A 762 -5.19 -18.66 -29.74
CA ILE A 762 -5.46 -17.35 -29.14
C ILE A 762 -5.60 -16.35 -30.29
N ASP A 763 -6.81 -15.87 -30.54
CA ASP A 763 -7.10 -14.81 -31.51
C ASP A 763 -7.13 -13.45 -30.79
N CYS A 764 -6.09 -12.64 -30.99
CA CYS A 764 -5.87 -11.36 -30.30
C CYS A 764 -4.74 -10.61 -31.02
N ASP A 765 -4.87 -9.31 -31.22
CA ASP A 765 -3.89 -8.58 -32.02
C ASP A 765 -2.51 -8.52 -31.33
N GLU A 766 -2.48 -8.25 -30.02
CA GLU A 766 -1.24 -8.09 -29.25
C GLU A 766 -1.37 -8.70 -27.85
N LEU A 767 -0.47 -9.63 -27.52
CA LEU A 767 -0.36 -10.25 -26.21
C LEU A 767 1.06 -10.03 -25.68
N GLY A 768 1.16 -9.51 -24.48
CA GLY A 768 2.44 -9.28 -23.82
C GLY A 768 2.40 -9.71 -22.36
N ALA A 769 3.53 -9.54 -21.69
CA ALA A 769 3.60 -9.74 -20.25
C ALA A 769 4.62 -8.81 -19.60
N ILE A 770 4.39 -8.58 -18.32
CA ILE A 770 5.31 -7.90 -17.41
C ILE A 770 5.76 -8.92 -16.37
N LEU A 771 7.07 -9.00 -16.15
CA LEU A 771 7.65 -9.78 -15.06
C LEU A 771 7.98 -8.82 -13.92
N PRO A 772 7.15 -8.75 -12.85
CA PRO A 772 7.43 -7.87 -11.74
C PRO A 772 8.73 -8.31 -11.04
N GLN A 773 9.58 -7.35 -10.69
CA GLN A 773 10.86 -7.58 -10.01
C GLN A 773 10.63 -7.81 -8.52
N VAL A 774 9.99 -8.93 -8.19
CA VAL A 774 9.63 -9.30 -6.83
C VAL A 774 10.87 -9.78 -6.08
N VAL A 775 11.25 -9.05 -5.03
CA VAL A 775 12.21 -9.56 -4.04
C VAL A 775 11.42 -10.44 -3.08
N VAL A 776 11.61 -11.76 -3.16
CA VAL A 776 10.81 -12.79 -2.47
C VAL A 776 10.80 -12.58 -0.95
N SER A 777 11.94 -12.23 -0.36
CA SER A 777 12.06 -11.83 1.05
C SER A 777 12.74 -10.47 1.17
N GLY A 778 12.02 -9.39 0.86
CA GLY A 778 12.56 -8.03 0.86
C GLY A 778 12.53 -7.34 2.22
N THR A 779 11.70 -7.81 3.15
CA THR A 779 11.62 -7.29 4.53
C THR A 779 12.14 -8.30 5.54
N LEU A 780 12.51 -7.81 6.74
CA LEU A 780 12.85 -8.67 7.88
C LEU A 780 11.75 -9.70 8.22
N THR A 781 10.49 -9.34 7.98
CA THR A 781 9.34 -10.23 8.18
C THR A 781 9.15 -11.26 7.06
N ARG A 782 10.11 -11.33 6.14
CA ARG A 782 10.14 -12.21 4.95
C ARG A 782 9.01 -11.94 3.95
N ARG A 783 8.37 -10.77 4.02
CA ARG A 783 7.37 -10.40 3.02
C ARG A 783 8.08 -10.05 1.71
N ALA A 784 7.46 -10.45 0.62
CA ALA A 784 7.86 -10.01 -0.70
C ALA A 784 7.70 -8.49 -0.84
N VAL A 785 8.58 -7.89 -1.64
CA VAL A 785 8.57 -6.45 -1.92
C VAL A 785 8.70 -6.25 -3.42
N GLU A 786 7.76 -5.49 -3.98
CA GLU A 786 7.88 -4.89 -5.30
C GLU A 786 7.23 -3.49 -5.26
N PRO A 787 7.90 -2.43 -5.75
CA PRO A 787 7.44 -1.06 -5.54
C PRO A 787 6.14 -0.66 -6.26
N THR A 788 5.73 -1.34 -7.33
CA THR A 788 4.66 -0.86 -8.23
C THR A 788 3.36 -1.64 -8.01
N TRP A 789 3.39 -2.93 -8.29
CA TRP A 789 2.30 -3.87 -8.23
C TRP A 789 1.90 -4.19 -6.79
N MET A 790 2.85 -4.51 -5.90
CA MET A 790 2.49 -4.82 -4.50
C MET A 790 2.01 -3.58 -3.71
N THR A 791 2.19 -2.37 -4.25
CA THR A 791 1.65 -1.13 -3.67
C THR A 791 0.48 -0.54 -4.47
N ALA A 792 0.07 -1.20 -5.56
CA ALA A 792 -1.03 -0.75 -6.41
C ALA A 792 -2.32 -0.68 -5.59
N SER A 793 -2.99 0.46 -5.62
CA SER A 793 -4.27 0.62 -4.94
C SER A 793 -5.41 -0.01 -5.75
N ASN A 794 -6.57 -0.16 -5.11
CA ASN A 794 -7.82 -0.42 -5.82
C ASN A 794 -8.20 0.82 -6.66
N ALA A 795 -9.06 0.60 -7.66
CA ALA A 795 -9.65 1.67 -8.45
C ALA A 795 -10.49 2.58 -7.54
N LEU A 796 -10.36 3.89 -7.72
CA LEU A 796 -11.10 4.90 -6.98
C LEU A 796 -11.56 5.98 -7.96
N ASP A 797 -12.85 6.33 -7.88
CA ASP A 797 -13.51 7.30 -8.78
C ASP A 797 -12.82 8.68 -8.78
N GLU A 798 -12.12 9.05 -7.71
CA GLU A 798 -11.44 10.33 -7.54
C GLU A 798 -9.92 10.25 -7.76
N ARG A 799 -9.40 9.23 -8.47
CA ARG A 799 -7.95 9.08 -8.71
C ARG A 799 -7.64 8.61 -10.12
N VAL A 800 -6.92 9.46 -10.86
CA VAL A 800 -6.42 9.16 -12.22
C VAL A 800 -5.47 7.96 -12.17
N GLY A 801 -5.67 6.99 -13.07
CA GLY A 801 -4.82 5.81 -13.22
C GLY A 801 -4.88 4.83 -12.04
N SER A 802 -5.89 4.90 -11.17
CA SER A 802 -6.00 3.97 -10.03
C SER A 802 -6.49 2.56 -10.44
N GLU A 803 -6.96 2.41 -11.68
CA GLU A 803 -7.39 1.15 -12.30
C GLU A 803 -6.24 0.25 -12.78
N LEU A 804 -4.98 0.59 -12.46
CA LEU A 804 -3.76 -0.13 -12.86
C LEU A 804 -3.87 -1.65 -12.79
N ARG A 805 -4.43 -2.19 -11.68
CA ARG A 805 -4.55 -3.65 -11.49
C ARG A 805 -5.37 -4.28 -12.63
N ALA A 806 -6.46 -3.64 -13.06
CA ALA A 806 -7.36 -4.16 -14.09
C ALA A 806 -6.72 -4.24 -15.49
N MET A 807 -5.57 -3.60 -15.68
CA MET A 807 -4.79 -3.72 -16.93
C MET A 807 -4.03 -5.03 -17.03
N VAL A 808 -3.89 -5.77 -15.93
CA VAL A 808 -3.49 -7.17 -15.98
C VAL A 808 -4.71 -7.98 -16.40
N GLN A 809 -4.68 -8.48 -17.63
CA GLN A 809 -5.80 -9.18 -18.25
C GLN A 809 -5.40 -10.59 -18.62
N ALA A 810 -6.24 -11.56 -18.25
CA ALA A 810 -6.05 -12.95 -18.64
C ALA A 810 -6.02 -13.07 -20.17
N PRO A 811 -5.08 -13.86 -20.74
CA PRO A 811 -5.09 -14.15 -22.17
C PRO A 811 -6.43 -14.80 -22.60
N PRO A 812 -6.86 -14.65 -23.86
CA PRO A 812 -8.05 -15.35 -24.36
C PRO A 812 -7.99 -16.85 -24.09
N GLY A 813 -9.09 -17.43 -23.59
CA GLY A 813 -9.17 -18.82 -23.14
C GLY A 813 -8.67 -19.08 -21.70
N TYR A 814 -8.20 -18.04 -21.01
CA TYR A 814 -7.81 -18.10 -19.60
C TYR A 814 -8.68 -17.17 -18.74
N CYS A 815 -8.55 -17.33 -17.43
CA CYS A 815 -9.12 -16.49 -16.39
C CYS A 815 -8.14 -16.33 -15.23
N LEU A 816 -8.34 -15.27 -14.46
CA LEU A 816 -7.66 -15.01 -13.21
C LEU A 816 -8.54 -15.48 -12.06
N ILE A 817 -7.95 -16.25 -11.16
CA ILE A 817 -8.63 -16.80 -9.99
C ILE A 817 -7.84 -16.43 -8.76
N GLY A 818 -8.52 -15.96 -7.73
CA GLY A 818 -7.87 -15.73 -6.45
C GLY A 818 -8.83 -15.34 -5.35
N ALA A 819 -8.28 -15.24 -4.16
CA ALA A 819 -9.03 -14.88 -2.98
C ALA A 819 -8.14 -14.10 -2.01
N ASP A 820 -8.80 -13.29 -1.20
CA ASP A 820 -8.22 -12.56 -0.08
C ASP A 820 -8.43 -13.37 1.20
N VAL A 821 -7.38 -13.64 1.98
CA VAL A 821 -7.53 -14.37 3.24
C VAL A 821 -8.09 -13.42 4.31
N ASP A 822 -9.38 -13.57 4.60
CA ASP A 822 -10.08 -12.77 5.60
C ASP A 822 -9.35 -12.76 6.93
N SER A 823 -8.95 -11.55 7.36
CA SER A 823 -8.38 -11.33 8.69
C SER A 823 -7.27 -12.34 9.02
N GLN A 824 -6.33 -12.57 8.09
CA GLN A 824 -5.28 -13.58 8.26
C GLN A 824 -4.48 -13.40 9.57
N GLU A 825 -3.97 -12.18 9.83
CA GLU A 825 -3.03 -11.92 10.92
C GLU A 825 -3.65 -11.80 12.31
N LEU A 826 -4.66 -10.94 12.49
CA LEU A 826 -6.00 -11.47 12.69
C LEU A 826 -6.16 -12.76 13.51
N TRP A 827 -6.59 -13.76 12.74
CA TRP A 827 -6.78 -15.15 13.14
C TRP A 827 -5.49 -15.82 13.64
N ILE A 828 -4.33 -15.57 13.03
CA ILE A 828 -3.04 -16.12 13.49
C ILE A 828 -2.78 -15.70 14.94
N ALA A 829 -2.98 -14.42 15.28
CA ALA A 829 -2.82 -13.93 16.63
C ALA A 829 -3.85 -14.56 17.58
N SER A 830 -5.10 -14.72 17.15
CA SER A 830 -6.16 -15.28 17.99
C SER A 830 -5.92 -16.76 18.29
N VAL A 831 -5.54 -17.55 17.29
CA VAL A 831 -5.29 -18.98 17.41
C VAL A 831 -4.06 -19.29 18.26
N ILE A 832 -3.02 -18.43 18.23
CA ILE A 832 -1.87 -18.51 19.14
C ILE A 832 -2.32 -18.31 20.60
N GLY A 833 -3.22 -17.35 20.85
CA GLY A 833 -3.77 -17.11 22.20
C GLY A 833 -4.62 -18.28 22.71
N ASP A 834 -5.51 -18.82 21.87
CA ASP A 834 -6.35 -19.98 22.20
C ASP A 834 -5.51 -21.23 22.48
N ALA A 835 -4.48 -21.47 21.65
CA ALA A 835 -3.53 -22.57 21.82
C ALA A 835 -2.72 -22.46 23.11
N TYR A 836 -2.32 -21.25 23.50
CA TYR A 836 -1.59 -21.00 24.74
C TYR A 836 -2.45 -21.23 25.98
N SER A 837 -3.73 -20.83 25.93
CA SER A 837 -4.62 -20.85 27.09
C SER A 837 -5.27 -22.22 27.33
N VAL A 838 -6.02 -22.73 26.35
CA VAL A 838 -6.90 -23.92 26.53
C VAL A 838 -6.59 -25.02 25.52
N LYS A 839 -5.95 -24.71 24.37
CA LYS A 839 -5.79 -25.65 23.24
C LYS A 839 -7.12 -26.07 22.61
N GLU A 840 -8.08 -25.16 22.62
CA GLU A 840 -9.31 -25.27 21.86
C GLU A 840 -9.75 -23.88 21.37
N HIS A 841 -10.32 -23.83 20.18
CA HIS A 841 -10.74 -22.58 19.54
C HIS A 841 -11.79 -21.83 20.36
N GLY A 842 -11.65 -20.51 20.44
CA GLY A 842 -12.56 -19.63 21.18
C GLY A 842 -12.48 -19.74 22.69
N GLY A 843 -11.45 -20.40 23.23
CA GLY A 843 -11.21 -20.46 24.67
C GLY A 843 -10.78 -19.14 25.28
N THR A 844 -10.42 -18.15 24.46
CA THR A 844 -10.12 -16.77 24.89
C THR A 844 -11.16 -15.78 24.34
N PRO A 845 -11.40 -14.64 25.02
CA PRO A 845 -12.28 -13.58 24.51
C PRO A 845 -11.89 -13.12 23.10
N PHE A 846 -10.59 -12.99 22.83
CA PHE A 846 -10.08 -12.60 21.52
C PHE A 846 -10.31 -13.66 20.43
N GLY A 847 -10.10 -14.94 20.75
CA GLY A 847 -10.45 -16.07 19.89
C GLY A 847 -11.93 -16.08 19.52
N TRP A 848 -12.80 -15.94 20.53
CA TRP A 848 -14.25 -15.94 20.35
C TRP A 848 -14.73 -14.76 19.50
N MET A 849 -14.28 -13.53 19.81
CA MET A 849 -14.62 -12.33 19.03
C MET A 849 -14.15 -12.41 17.57
N THR A 850 -13.07 -13.15 17.29
CA THR A 850 -12.54 -13.31 15.94
C THR A 850 -13.30 -14.35 15.13
N LEU A 851 -13.80 -15.42 15.77
CA LEU A 851 -14.47 -16.54 15.10
C LEU A 851 -15.99 -16.38 14.97
N SER A 852 -16.63 -15.82 16.01
CA SER A 852 -18.09 -15.69 16.12
C SER A 852 -18.57 -14.23 16.15
N GLY A 853 -17.66 -13.26 16.30
CA GLY A 853 -18.01 -11.84 16.37
C GLY A 853 -18.55 -11.29 15.04
N GLN A 854 -19.65 -10.54 15.10
CA GLN A 854 -20.29 -9.93 13.94
C GLN A 854 -20.19 -8.40 13.97
N LYS A 855 -19.96 -7.82 12.79
CA LYS A 855 -19.94 -6.36 12.59
C LYS A 855 -21.32 -5.71 12.82
N SER A 856 -22.39 -6.38 12.40
CA SER A 856 -23.79 -5.93 12.57
C SER A 856 -24.19 -5.82 14.04
N GLU A 857 -23.78 -6.79 14.85
CA GLU A 857 -24.09 -6.87 16.27
C GLU A 857 -23.08 -6.07 17.13
N GLY A 858 -22.00 -5.58 16.51
CA GLY A 858 -20.94 -4.85 17.19
C GLY A 858 -20.11 -5.70 18.15
N THR A 859 -20.16 -7.02 18.00
CA THR A 859 -19.46 -8.02 18.83
C THR A 859 -18.07 -8.36 18.29
N ASP A 860 -17.71 -7.90 17.09
CA ASP A 860 -16.36 -8.07 16.55
C ASP A 860 -15.32 -7.20 17.29
N THR A 861 -14.07 -7.69 17.35
CA THR A 861 -12.95 -7.06 18.09
C THR A 861 -12.80 -5.56 17.81
N HIS A 862 -12.99 -5.13 16.56
CA HIS A 862 -12.86 -3.72 16.20
C HIS A 862 -14.03 -2.89 16.70
N SER A 863 -15.26 -3.39 16.63
CA SER A 863 -16.45 -2.70 17.14
C SER A 863 -16.45 -2.62 18.67
N VAL A 864 -16.03 -3.68 19.36
CA VAL A 864 -15.88 -3.68 20.83
C VAL A 864 -14.87 -2.62 21.26
N THR A 865 -13.71 -2.55 20.59
CA THR A 865 -12.69 -1.54 20.87
C THR A 865 -13.20 -0.12 20.55
N ALA A 866 -13.87 0.05 19.40
CA ALA A 866 -14.45 1.32 18.97
C ALA A 866 -15.46 1.86 19.99
N LYS A 867 -16.36 1.00 20.48
CA LYS A 867 -17.37 1.33 21.49
C LYS A 867 -16.74 1.70 22.83
N ALA A 868 -15.71 0.97 23.27
CA ALA A 868 -15.04 1.22 24.55
C ALA A 868 -14.29 2.56 24.62
N VAL A 869 -13.70 2.98 23.48
CA VAL A 869 -12.87 4.20 23.36
C VAL A 869 -13.67 5.40 22.81
N GLY A 870 -14.81 5.15 22.15
CA GLY A 870 -15.62 6.16 21.49
C GLY A 870 -14.95 6.70 20.22
N ILE A 871 -14.55 5.81 19.32
CA ILE A 871 -13.96 6.12 18.01
C ILE A 871 -14.69 5.34 16.90
N SER A 872 -14.46 5.68 15.64
CA SER A 872 -15.01 4.89 14.52
C SER A 872 -14.37 3.51 14.44
N ARG A 873 -15.10 2.52 13.92
CA ARG A 873 -14.58 1.16 13.71
C ARG A 873 -13.33 1.13 12.84
N ASN A 874 -13.25 1.96 11.79
CA ASN A 874 -12.08 2.02 10.92
C ASN A 874 -10.84 2.53 11.65
N ASN A 875 -11.00 3.54 12.51
CA ASN A 875 -9.90 4.04 13.35
C ASN A 875 -9.48 2.98 14.39
N ALA A 876 -10.45 2.27 14.99
CA ALA A 876 -10.17 1.16 15.90
C ALA A 876 -9.46 0.00 15.20
N LYS A 877 -9.80 -0.29 13.93
CA LYS A 877 -9.09 -1.27 13.10
C LYS A 877 -7.61 -0.92 13.02
N ILE A 878 -7.27 0.30 12.61
CA ILE A 878 -5.88 0.76 12.48
C ILE A 878 -5.12 0.59 13.81
N ILE A 879 -5.74 0.98 14.93
CA ILE A 879 -5.12 0.88 16.25
C ILE A 879 -4.94 -0.58 16.68
N ASN A 880 -5.92 -1.45 16.49
CA ASN A 880 -5.82 -2.87 16.88
C ASN A 880 -4.71 -3.59 16.13
N TYR A 881 -4.60 -3.39 14.81
CA TYR A 881 -3.48 -3.96 14.05
C TYR A 881 -2.14 -3.44 14.57
N ALA A 882 -2.00 -2.12 14.77
CA ALA A 882 -0.77 -1.56 15.31
C ALA A 882 -0.40 -2.15 16.70
N ARG A 883 -1.39 -2.37 17.57
CA ARG A 883 -1.20 -2.97 18.90
C ARG A 883 -0.74 -4.43 18.83
N ILE A 884 -1.33 -5.23 17.95
CA ILE A 884 -0.94 -6.64 17.73
C ILE A 884 0.51 -6.71 17.25
N TYR A 885 0.96 -5.74 16.46
CA TYR A 885 2.36 -5.59 16.06
C TYR A 885 3.27 -4.99 17.15
N GLY A 886 2.82 -4.94 18.41
CA GLY A 886 3.63 -4.48 19.54
C GLY A 886 3.73 -2.96 19.71
N ALA A 887 2.93 -2.16 18.99
CA ALA A 887 2.90 -0.72 19.24
C ALA A 887 2.42 -0.40 20.66
N GLY A 888 3.20 0.40 21.39
CA GLY A 888 2.90 0.78 22.77
C GLY A 888 1.87 1.90 22.90
N GLN A 889 1.52 2.22 24.15
CA GLN A 889 0.57 3.27 24.50
C GLN A 889 0.87 4.65 23.87
N PRO A 890 2.12 5.16 23.86
CA PRO A 890 2.42 6.49 23.28
C PRO A 890 2.05 6.61 21.80
N PHE A 891 2.13 5.50 21.05
CA PHE A 891 1.75 5.46 19.65
C PHE A 891 0.24 5.63 19.48
N ALA A 892 -0.56 4.93 20.30
CA ALA A 892 -2.01 5.06 20.28
C ALA A 892 -2.47 6.46 20.71
N GLU A 893 -1.81 7.09 21.68
CA GLU A 893 -2.09 8.48 22.09
C GLU A 893 -1.89 9.45 20.92
N ARG A 894 -0.81 9.29 20.16
CA ARG A 894 -0.53 10.10 18.97
C ARG A 894 -1.59 9.87 17.88
N LEU A 895 -1.95 8.61 17.60
CA LEU A 895 -2.99 8.30 16.61
C LEU A 895 -4.37 8.85 17.00
N LEU A 896 -4.77 8.71 18.26
CA LEU A 896 -6.04 9.24 18.75
C LEU A 896 -6.14 10.76 18.56
N LYS A 897 -5.04 11.49 18.79
CA LYS A 897 -4.94 12.93 18.50
C LYS A 897 -4.95 13.25 17.01
N GLN A 898 -4.39 12.40 16.16
CA GLN A 898 -4.45 12.59 14.71
C GLN A 898 -5.88 12.39 14.19
N PHE A 899 -6.59 11.38 14.71
CA PHE A 899 -7.99 11.12 14.34
C PHE A 899 -8.94 12.21 14.85
N ASN A 900 -8.70 12.71 16.06
CA ASN A 900 -9.44 13.81 16.66
C ASN A 900 -8.49 14.89 17.21
N PRO A 901 -8.15 15.91 16.40
CA PRO A 901 -7.27 17.00 16.81
C PRO A 901 -7.81 17.85 17.97
N GLY A 902 -9.12 17.80 18.24
CA GLY A 902 -9.74 18.47 19.38
C GLY A 902 -9.53 17.75 20.72
N MET A 903 -9.05 16.50 20.70
CA MET A 903 -8.82 15.70 21.91
C MET A 903 -7.60 16.22 22.69
N THR A 904 -7.78 16.46 23.99
CA THR A 904 -6.68 16.90 24.85
C THR A 904 -5.64 15.79 25.07
N ALA A 905 -4.43 16.15 25.48
CA ALA A 905 -3.39 15.17 25.79
C ALA A 905 -3.77 14.23 26.94
N ALA A 906 -4.45 14.76 27.97
CA ALA A 906 -4.92 13.98 29.10
C ALA A 906 -6.03 12.99 28.68
N GLU A 907 -7.00 13.43 27.89
CA GLU A 907 -8.06 12.54 27.36
C GLU A 907 -7.49 11.45 26.45
N ALA A 908 -6.55 11.80 25.56
CA ALA A 908 -5.88 10.82 24.69
C ALA A 908 -5.13 9.77 25.50
N LYS A 909 -4.41 10.18 26.55
CA LYS A 909 -3.71 9.29 27.48
C LYS A 909 -4.68 8.39 28.24
N GLN A 910 -5.77 8.94 28.77
CA GLN A 910 -6.78 8.17 29.50
C GLN A 910 -7.48 7.14 28.59
N LYS A 911 -7.86 7.54 27.37
CA LYS A 911 -8.47 6.65 26.37
C LYS A 911 -7.51 5.54 25.93
N ALA A 912 -6.25 5.88 25.66
CA ALA A 912 -5.22 4.91 25.33
C ALA A 912 -5.00 3.94 26.49
N LEU A 913 -4.83 4.42 27.72
CA LEU A 913 -4.65 3.58 28.90
C LEU A 913 -5.83 2.62 29.08
N LYS A 914 -7.08 3.14 29.06
CA LYS A 914 -8.30 2.31 29.15
C LYS A 914 -8.32 1.22 28.09
N MET A 915 -7.97 1.55 26.84
CA MET A 915 -7.91 0.60 25.75
C MET A 915 -6.87 -0.50 26.01
N PHE A 916 -5.63 -0.14 26.37
CA PHE A 916 -4.57 -1.12 26.63
C PHE A 916 -4.88 -2.01 27.84
N THR A 917 -5.44 -1.46 28.92
CA THR A 917 -5.84 -2.26 30.08
C THR A 917 -6.97 -3.23 29.74
N MET A 918 -7.97 -2.81 28.95
CA MET A 918 -9.08 -3.70 28.53
C MET A 918 -8.61 -4.84 27.62
N THR A 919 -7.59 -4.58 26.79
CA THR A 919 -7.17 -5.50 25.73
C THR A 919 -5.92 -6.28 26.09
N LYS A 920 -4.78 -5.60 26.27
CA LYS A 920 -3.51 -6.24 26.67
C LYS A 920 -3.53 -6.72 28.13
N GLY A 921 -4.24 -6.01 29.01
CA GLY A 921 -4.33 -6.33 30.43
C GLY A 921 -3.31 -5.59 31.28
N THR A 922 -3.06 -6.09 32.49
CA THR A 922 -2.05 -5.58 33.42
C THR A 922 -0.85 -6.53 33.51
N ARG A 923 0.36 -5.96 33.58
CA ARG A 923 1.60 -6.74 33.72
C ARG A 923 1.81 -7.10 35.19
N VAL A 924 1.90 -8.39 35.47
CA VAL A 924 2.12 -8.96 36.80
C VAL A 924 3.44 -9.72 36.86
N PHE A 925 3.98 -9.82 38.08
CA PHE A 925 5.19 -10.56 38.42
C PHE A 925 4.78 -11.78 39.26
N PRO A 926 4.67 -12.97 38.64
CA PRO A 926 4.33 -14.18 39.38
C PRO A 926 5.50 -14.61 40.27
N LEU A 927 5.23 -15.00 41.52
CA LEU A 927 6.25 -15.51 42.44
C LEU A 927 6.66 -16.95 42.05
N LYS A 928 7.95 -17.28 42.15
CA LYS A 928 8.43 -18.63 41.82
C LYS A 928 7.84 -19.68 42.76
N THR A 929 7.59 -20.87 42.23
CA THR A 929 6.90 -21.97 42.93
C THR A 929 7.57 -22.44 44.22
N HIS A 930 8.89 -22.28 44.37
CA HIS A 930 9.67 -22.67 45.55
C HIS A 930 9.87 -21.53 46.56
N VAL A 931 9.34 -20.34 46.29
CA VAL A 931 9.56 -19.13 47.06
C VAL A 931 8.25 -18.72 47.75
N PHE A 932 8.28 -18.61 49.09
CA PHE A 932 7.18 -18.14 49.95
C PHE A 932 5.78 -18.71 49.61
N PRO A 933 5.48 -19.98 49.98
CA PRO A 933 4.19 -20.63 49.68
C PRO A 933 2.95 -19.85 50.17
N GLU A 934 3.09 -19.14 51.29
CA GLU A 934 2.03 -18.37 51.94
C GLU A 934 1.63 -17.10 51.17
N LEU A 935 2.50 -16.57 50.32
CA LEU A 935 2.30 -15.32 49.57
C LEU A 935 1.85 -15.56 48.11
N LYS A 936 1.61 -16.81 47.73
CA LYS A 936 1.34 -17.26 46.35
C LYS A 936 0.05 -16.68 45.73
N GLN A 937 -0.94 -16.30 46.56
CA GLN A 937 -2.25 -15.84 46.06
C GLN A 937 -2.28 -14.35 45.68
N ARG A 938 -1.24 -13.58 45.99
CA ARG A 938 -1.19 -12.14 45.69
C ARG A 938 -0.59 -11.90 44.30
N LEU A 939 -1.24 -11.07 43.49
CA LEU A 939 -0.67 -10.56 42.25
C LEU A 939 0.24 -9.38 42.56
N TYR A 940 1.48 -9.43 42.06
CA TYR A 940 2.46 -8.37 42.27
C TYR A 940 2.60 -7.51 41.02
N ASN A 941 2.43 -6.19 41.19
CA ASN A 941 2.85 -5.22 40.19
C ASN A 941 4.36 -4.93 40.36
N ARG A 942 4.97 -4.18 39.44
CA ARG A 942 6.42 -3.89 39.50
C ARG A 942 6.86 -3.24 40.83
N PHE A 943 6.03 -2.37 41.38
CA PHE A 943 6.33 -1.69 42.64
C PHE A 943 6.32 -2.67 43.82
N SER A 944 5.26 -3.46 43.96
CA SER A 944 5.13 -4.47 45.01
C SER A 944 6.16 -5.61 44.87
N ALA A 945 6.56 -5.95 43.64
CA ALA A 945 7.63 -6.90 43.40
C ALA A 945 8.98 -6.36 43.88
N ASN A 946 9.31 -5.11 43.51
CA ASN A 946 10.52 -4.44 43.97
C ASN A 946 10.56 -4.29 45.50
N GLU A 947 9.43 -3.98 46.13
CA GLU A 947 9.30 -3.88 47.58
C GLU A 947 9.66 -5.21 48.27
N ILE A 948 9.13 -6.34 47.78
CA ILE A 948 9.48 -7.68 48.29
C ILE A 948 10.94 -8.03 48.03
N CYS A 949 11.49 -7.66 46.87
CA CYS A 949 12.91 -7.84 46.56
C CYS A 949 13.80 -7.06 47.54
N SER A 950 13.48 -5.79 47.80
CA SER A 950 14.20 -4.95 48.75
C SER A 950 14.13 -5.48 50.18
N VAL A 951 12.96 -5.98 50.61
CA VAL A 951 12.77 -6.56 51.96
C VAL A 951 13.58 -7.85 52.13
N ASN A 952 13.71 -8.66 51.08
CA ASN A 952 14.39 -9.96 51.15
C ASN A 952 15.86 -9.92 50.70
N GLY A 953 16.37 -8.77 50.26
CA GLY A 953 17.75 -8.62 49.77
C GLY A 953 18.08 -9.46 48.53
N LYS A 954 17.07 -9.79 47.71
CA LYS A 954 17.20 -10.66 46.52
C LYS A 954 16.75 -9.93 45.26
N SER A 955 17.30 -10.34 44.11
CA SER A 955 16.91 -9.74 42.83
C SER A 955 15.51 -10.15 42.38
N VAL A 956 14.95 -9.45 41.41
CA VAL A 956 13.63 -9.77 40.83
C VAL A 956 13.68 -11.13 40.15
N GLU A 957 14.79 -11.45 39.48
CA GLU A 957 15.02 -12.71 38.77
C GLU A 957 15.13 -13.90 39.71
N GLU A 958 15.51 -13.70 40.97
CA GLU A 958 15.59 -14.76 41.98
C GLU A 958 14.23 -15.12 42.55
N LEU A 959 13.41 -14.11 42.87
CA LEU A 959 12.14 -14.27 43.58
C LEU A 959 10.92 -14.45 42.66
N PHE A 960 10.95 -13.85 41.47
CA PHE A 960 9.83 -13.82 40.55
C PHE A 960 10.14 -14.56 39.25
N ASP A 961 9.11 -15.16 38.67
CA ASP A 961 9.12 -15.68 37.31
C ASP A 961 8.99 -14.53 36.29
N LYS A 962 9.18 -14.86 35.01
CA LYS A 962 8.99 -13.90 33.91
C LYS A 962 7.61 -13.24 33.98
N THR A 963 7.57 -11.96 33.70
CA THR A 963 6.33 -11.17 33.76
C THR A 963 5.26 -11.70 32.82
N LYS A 964 4.00 -11.61 33.23
CA LYS A 964 2.84 -12.01 32.41
C LYS A 964 1.78 -10.93 32.38
N TRP A 965 1.02 -10.87 31.30
CA TRP A 965 -0.18 -10.06 31.16
C TRP A 965 -1.40 -10.85 31.63
N ILE A 966 -2.27 -10.22 32.43
CA ILE A 966 -3.51 -10.80 32.96
C ILE A 966 -4.66 -9.79 32.83
N GLY A 967 -5.88 -10.30 32.64
CA GLY A 967 -7.13 -9.53 32.77
C GLY A 967 -7.53 -8.70 31.55
N GLY A 968 -6.81 -8.80 30.44
CA GLY A 968 -7.20 -8.23 29.16
C GLY A 968 -7.65 -9.30 28.17
N THR A 969 -8.51 -8.91 27.21
CA THR A 969 -9.06 -9.84 26.19
C THR A 969 -8.01 -10.55 25.35
N GLU A 970 -6.83 -9.94 25.17
CA GLU A 970 -5.73 -10.39 24.32
C GLU A 970 -4.51 -10.86 25.15
N SER A 971 -4.61 -10.90 26.49
CA SER A 971 -3.47 -11.18 27.37
C SER A 971 -2.76 -12.51 27.06
N ALA A 972 -3.53 -13.58 26.78
CA ALA A 972 -2.96 -14.89 26.43
C ALA A 972 -2.10 -14.84 25.16
N MET A 973 -2.56 -14.12 24.13
CA MET A 973 -1.81 -13.95 22.88
C MET A 973 -0.51 -13.18 23.12
N PHE A 974 -0.54 -12.05 23.85
CA PHE A 974 0.68 -11.31 24.15
C PHE A 974 1.67 -12.10 25.00
N ASN A 975 1.21 -12.91 25.95
CA ASN A 975 2.08 -13.78 26.73
C ASN A 975 2.81 -14.78 25.84
N CYS A 976 2.09 -15.44 24.92
CA CYS A 976 2.71 -16.38 24.00
C CYS A 976 3.67 -15.70 23.03
N LEU A 977 3.30 -14.55 22.46
CA LEU A 977 4.17 -13.79 21.55
C LEU A 977 5.44 -13.28 22.24
N GLU A 978 5.33 -12.77 23.48
CA GLU A 978 6.48 -12.35 24.28
C GLU A 978 7.36 -13.55 24.66
N GLU A 979 6.79 -14.72 24.95
CA GLU A 979 7.54 -15.95 25.22
C GLU A 979 8.36 -16.41 24.00
N ILE A 980 7.76 -16.38 22.80
CA ILE A 980 8.48 -16.69 21.54
C ILE A 980 9.56 -15.64 21.27
N ALA A 981 9.24 -14.35 21.45
CA ALA A 981 10.16 -13.24 21.20
C ALA A 981 11.37 -13.20 22.15
N LEU A 982 11.21 -13.70 23.38
CA LEU A 982 12.26 -13.75 24.41
C LEU A 982 13.02 -15.09 24.41
N ASN A 983 12.65 -16.05 23.55
CA ASN A 983 13.41 -17.28 23.40
C ASN A 983 14.79 -16.98 22.79
N PRO A 984 15.89 -17.59 23.25
CA PRO A 984 17.22 -17.42 22.63
C PRO A 984 17.23 -17.68 21.12
N GLU A 985 16.37 -18.59 20.64
CA GLU A 985 16.19 -18.86 19.22
C GLU A 985 14.71 -18.63 18.82
N PRO A 986 14.27 -17.37 18.61
CA PRO A 986 12.88 -17.10 18.24
C PRO A 986 12.55 -17.78 16.90
N LYS A 987 11.52 -18.63 16.90
CA LYS A 987 11.05 -19.38 15.73
C LYS A 987 9.60 -19.06 15.43
N THR A 988 9.22 -19.09 14.16
CA THR A 988 7.82 -18.95 13.75
C THR A 988 6.98 -20.14 14.27
N PRO A 989 5.70 -19.93 14.59
CA PRO A 989 4.86 -20.97 15.18
C PRO A 989 4.63 -22.17 14.25
N PHE A 990 4.57 -21.95 12.93
CA PHE A 990 4.13 -22.94 11.96
C PHE A 990 5.27 -23.70 11.28
N LEU A 991 6.15 -23.02 10.53
CA LEU A 991 7.24 -23.67 9.79
C LEU A 991 8.58 -23.68 10.55
N LYS A 992 8.60 -23.18 11.79
CA LYS A 992 9.78 -23.10 12.66
C LYS A 992 10.95 -22.32 12.06
N GLY A 993 10.67 -21.33 11.20
CA GLY A 993 11.68 -20.43 10.66
C GLY A 993 12.26 -19.52 11.74
N ARG A 994 13.57 -19.30 11.78
CA ARG A 994 14.25 -18.54 12.85
C ARG A 994 14.42 -17.06 12.50
N LEU A 995 14.35 -16.17 13.50
CA LEU A 995 14.57 -14.72 13.37
C LEU A 995 15.98 -14.39 12.86
N SER A 996 16.16 -13.21 12.24
CA SER A 996 17.48 -12.69 11.86
C SER A 996 18.46 -12.66 13.04
N ARG A 997 19.70 -13.06 12.79
CA ARG A 997 20.80 -13.10 13.79
C ARG A 997 20.98 -11.79 14.55
N ALA A 998 20.78 -10.65 13.88
CA ALA A 998 20.95 -9.33 14.45
C ALA A 998 19.90 -8.94 15.50
N LEU A 999 18.80 -9.69 15.57
CA LEU A 999 17.68 -9.41 16.48
C LEU A 999 17.42 -10.54 17.47
N GLU A 1000 18.24 -11.59 17.51
CA GLU A 1000 18.15 -12.61 18.55
C GLU A 1000 18.42 -11.98 19.94
N PRO A 1001 17.74 -12.43 21.01
CA PRO A 1001 18.02 -11.96 22.37
C PRO A 1001 19.48 -12.16 22.76
N ARG A 1002 20.08 -11.16 23.40
CA ARG A 1002 21.45 -11.15 23.94
C ARG A 1002 21.44 -10.49 25.31
N ASN A 1003 22.32 -10.95 26.20
CA ASN A 1003 22.23 -10.79 27.65
C ASN A 1003 22.14 -9.35 28.21
N ASP A 1004 22.39 -8.28 27.45
CA ASP A 1004 22.60 -6.94 28.05
C ASP A 1004 21.67 -5.78 27.59
N THR A 1005 20.74 -5.96 26.63
CA THR A 1005 19.88 -4.84 26.13
C THR A 1005 18.45 -5.26 25.71
N GLU A 1006 17.86 -6.21 26.46
CA GLU A 1006 16.77 -7.08 25.98
C GLU A 1006 15.41 -6.43 25.64
N ASP A 1007 15.03 -5.31 26.27
CA ASP A 1007 13.66 -4.78 26.15
C ASP A 1007 13.41 -3.92 24.89
N ARG A 1008 14.45 -3.34 24.27
CA ARG A 1008 14.27 -2.34 23.19
C ARG A 1008 13.63 -2.92 21.94
N PHE A 1009 13.96 -4.17 21.59
CA PHE A 1009 13.53 -4.79 20.33
C PHE A 1009 12.35 -5.73 20.48
N ILE A 1010 11.79 -5.92 21.68
CA ILE A 1010 10.61 -6.78 21.91
C ILE A 1010 9.46 -6.43 20.96
N PRO A 1011 9.06 -5.15 20.78
CA PRO A 1011 7.99 -4.81 19.83
C PRO A 1011 8.27 -5.31 18.41
N THR A 1012 9.51 -5.18 17.95
CA THR A 1012 9.94 -5.64 16.63
C THR A 1012 9.87 -7.16 16.52
N ARG A 1013 10.31 -7.89 17.55
CA ARG A 1013 10.27 -9.36 17.59
C ARG A 1013 8.84 -9.89 17.59
N VAL A 1014 7.97 -9.29 18.41
CA VAL A 1014 6.54 -9.63 18.47
C VAL A 1014 5.86 -9.39 17.12
N ASN A 1015 6.12 -8.24 16.49
CA ASN A 1015 5.64 -7.96 15.14
C ASN A 1015 6.13 -9.02 14.13
N TRP A 1016 7.40 -9.40 14.23
CA TRP A 1016 7.99 -10.39 13.35
C TRP A 1016 7.31 -11.76 13.49
N VAL A 1017 7.00 -12.23 14.70
CA VAL A 1017 6.35 -13.54 14.91
C VAL A 1017 5.02 -13.64 14.13
N VAL A 1018 4.18 -12.60 14.21
CA VAL A 1018 2.87 -12.59 13.53
C VAL A 1018 3.04 -12.46 12.01
N GLN A 1019 3.81 -11.47 11.54
CA GLN A 1019 3.95 -11.23 10.09
C GLN A 1019 4.72 -12.34 9.38
N SER A 1020 5.76 -12.88 10.02
CA SER A 1020 6.53 -14.01 9.51
C SER A 1020 5.69 -15.29 9.55
N GLY A 1021 4.80 -15.46 10.54
CA GLY A 1021 3.79 -16.52 10.55
C GLY A 1021 2.77 -16.40 9.41
N ALA A 1022 2.42 -15.19 8.98
CA ALA A 1022 1.58 -14.98 7.80
C ALA A 1022 2.30 -15.35 6.49
N VAL A 1023 3.61 -15.14 6.40
CA VAL A 1023 4.43 -15.61 5.27
C VAL A 1023 4.50 -17.14 5.23
N ASP A 1024 4.61 -17.80 6.38
CA ASP A 1024 4.51 -19.27 6.46
C ASP A 1024 3.17 -19.77 5.89
N PHE A 1025 2.08 -19.09 6.24
CA PHE A 1025 0.75 -19.38 5.72
C PHE A 1025 0.69 -19.23 4.19
N LEU A 1026 1.26 -18.16 3.64
CA LEU A 1026 1.33 -17.95 2.19
C LEU A 1026 2.12 -19.07 1.50
N HIS A 1027 3.29 -19.47 2.04
CA HIS A 1027 4.08 -20.56 1.46
C HIS A 1027 3.30 -21.88 1.45
N LEU A 1028 2.59 -22.21 2.53
CA LEU A 1028 1.72 -23.38 2.59
C LEU A 1028 0.64 -23.33 1.49
N MET A 1029 0.01 -22.18 1.29
CA MET A 1029 -0.99 -22.01 0.22
C MET A 1029 -0.40 -22.22 -1.17
N LEU A 1030 0.75 -21.62 -1.48
CA LEU A 1030 1.39 -21.74 -2.79
C LEU A 1030 1.75 -23.19 -3.11
N VAL A 1031 2.36 -23.89 -2.14
CA VAL A 1031 2.77 -25.30 -2.28
C VAL A 1031 1.56 -26.22 -2.46
N ASN A 1032 0.47 -25.97 -1.71
CA ASN A 1032 -0.75 -26.77 -1.79
C ASN A 1032 -1.51 -26.56 -3.12
N MET A 1033 -1.64 -25.31 -3.56
CA MET A 1033 -2.23 -24.99 -4.87
C MET A 1033 -1.46 -25.66 -6.01
N ARG A 1034 -0.12 -25.62 -5.96
CA ARG A 1034 0.72 -26.32 -6.94
C ARG A 1034 0.55 -27.84 -6.90
N TRP A 1035 0.28 -28.43 -5.74
CA TRP A 1035 -0.06 -29.85 -5.62
C TRP A 1035 -1.45 -30.17 -6.21
N LEU A 1036 -2.48 -29.35 -5.91
CA LEU A 1036 -3.86 -29.59 -6.37
C LEU A 1036 -4.06 -29.37 -7.86
N LEU A 1037 -3.39 -28.37 -8.43
CA LEU A 1037 -3.54 -27.96 -9.83
C LEU A 1037 -2.41 -28.44 -10.75
N GLY A 1038 -1.33 -28.96 -10.18
CA GLY A 1038 -0.17 -29.42 -10.94
C GLY A 1038 0.67 -28.28 -11.51
N PRO A 1039 1.69 -28.63 -12.31
CA PRO A 1039 2.70 -27.68 -12.76
C PRO A 1039 2.33 -26.88 -13.99
N ASP A 1040 1.14 -27.02 -14.57
CA ASP A 1040 0.79 -26.27 -15.79
C ASP A 1040 0.04 -24.97 -15.47
N ILE A 1041 -0.48 -24.83 -14.25
CA ILE A 1041 -1.09 -23.59 -13.76
C ILE A 1041 -0.02 -22.58 -13.32
N ARG A 1042 -0.26 -21.32 -13.62
CA ARG A 1042 0.69 -20.24 -13.37
C ARG A 1042 0.27 -19.35 -12.22
N PHE A 1043 1.21 -19.08 -11.33
CA PHE A 1043 1.09 -18.05 -10.33
C PHE A 1043 1.16 -16.66 -10.99
N CYS A 1044 0.18 -15.81 -10.72
CA CYS A 1044 0.11 -14.46 -11.27
C CYS A 1044 0.90 -13.50 -10.38
N LEU A 1045 0.39 -13.27 -9.16
CA LEU A 1045 0.98 -12.39 -8.15
C LEU A 1045 0.32 -12.67 -6.79
N SER A 1046 0.97 -12.22 -5.72
CA SER A 1046 0.36 -12.14 -4.39
C SER A 1046 0.45 -10.71 -3.86
N PHE A 1047 -0.65 -10.21 -3.29
CA PHE A 1047 -0.72 -8.93 -2.60
C PHE A 1047 -0.87 -9.18 -1.10
N HIS A 1048 0.22 -9.51 -0.41
CA HIS A 1048 0.20 -9.88 1.00
C HIS A 1048 -0.70 -11.10 1.31
N ASP A 1049 -1.96 -10.87 1.66
CA ASP A 1049 -3.01 -11.84 2.01
C ASP A 1049 -3.84 -12.32 0.80
N GLU A 1050 -3.64 -11.72 -0.37
CA GLU A 1050 -4.29 -12.10 -1.62
C GLU A 1050 -3.38 -12.97 -2.49
N VAL A 1051 -3.90 -14.05 -3.07
CA VAL A 1051 -3.18 -14.90 -4.03
C VAL A 1051 -3.95 -15.03 -5.34
N ARG A 1052 -3.25 -14.88 -6.48
CA ARG A 1052 -3.86 -14.90 -7.81
C ARG A 1052 -3.16 -15.88 -8.75
N TYR A 1053 -3.93 -16.60 -9.54
CA TYR A 1053 -3.48 -17.62 -10.49
C TYR A 1053 -4.11 -17.39 -11.86
N ILE A 1054 -3.37 -17.72 -12.92
CA ILE A 1054 -3.87 -17.74 -14.30
C ILE A 1054 -4.21 -19.19 -14.64
N VAL A 1055 -5.48 -19.42 -14.97
CA VAL A 1055 -6.04 -20.77 -15.16
C VAL A 1055 -6.79 -20.83 -16.48
N PRO A 1056 -6.69 -21.94 -17.26
CA PRO A 1056 -7.54 -22.18 -18.42
C PRO A 1056 -9.03 -22.08 -18.03
N GLU A 1057 -9.83 -21.44 -18.88
CA GLU A 1057 -11.24 -21.15 -18.58
C GLU A 1057 -12.08 -22.41 -18.30
N GLU A 1058 -11.72 -23.54 -18.90
CA GLU A 1058 -12.36 -24.85 -18.69
C GLU A 1058 -12.16 -25.42 -17.27
N LEU A 1059 -11.13 -24.95 -16.55
CA LEU A 1059 -10.74 -25.43 -15.22
C LEU A 1059 -11.07 -24.43 -14.10
N LYS A 1060 -11.76 -23.34 -14.44
CA LYS A 1060 -11.87 -22.19 -13.53
C LYS A 1060 -12.59 -22.51 -12.22
N TYR A 1061 -13.68 -23.29 -12.27
CA TYR A 1061 -14.42 -23.64 -11.08
C TYR A 1061 -13.70 -24.69 -10.23
N GLN A 1062 -12.98 -25.62 -10.84
CA GLN A 1062 -12.16 -26.61 -10.13
C GLN A 1062 -10.98 -25.93 -9.41
N ALA A 1063 -10.39 -24.91 -10.02
CA ALA A 1063 -9.34 -24.10 -9.40
C ALA A 1063 -9.88 -23.20 -8.28
N ALA A 1064 -11.07 -22.60 -8.44
CA ALA A 1064 -11.72 -21.85 -7.38
C ALA A 1064 -12.00 -22.75 -6.15
N LEU A 1065 -12.53 -23.95 -6.37
CA LEU A 1065 -12.74 -24.93 -5.30
C LEU A 1065 -11.42 -25.43 -4.69
N ALA A 1066 -10.35 -25.58 -5.50
CA ALA A 1066 -9.02 -25.92 -4.99
C ALA A 1066 -8.45 -24.85 -4.06
N LEU A 1067 -8.76 -23.56 -4.29
CA LEU A 1067 -8.32 -22.47 -3.44
C LEU A 1067 -9.03 -22.53 -2.07
N HIS A 1068 -10.35 -22.73 -2.04
CA HIS A 1068 -11.08 -23.01 -0.81
C HIS A 1068 -10.50 -24.19 -0.02
N ALA A 1069 -10.26 -25.32 -0.70
CA ALA A 1069 -9.64 -26.50 -0.07
C ALA A 1069 -8.23 -26.20 0.42
N THR A 1070 -7.47 -25.36 -0.28
CA THR A 1070 -6.14 -24.94 0.13
C THR A 1070 -6.17 -24.17 1.45
N ASN A 1071 -7.08 -23.21 1.61
CA ASN A 1071 -7.24 -22.50 2.89
C ASN A 1071 -7.61 -23.45 4.03
N LEU A 1072 -8.49 -24.42 3.76
CA LEU A 1072 -8.85 -25.47 4.72
C LEU A 1072 -7.63 -26.27 5.19
N PHE A 1073 -6.85 -26.83 4.26
CA PHE A 1073 -5.65 -27.60 4.57
C PHE A 1073 -4.59 -26.76 5.29
N THR A 1074 -4.33 -25.53 4.82
CA THR A 1074 -3.34 -24.63 5.44
C THR A 1074 -3.73 -24.28 6.88
N ARG A 1075 -5.01 -23.95 7.13
CA ARG A 1075 -5.48 -23.67 8.50
C ARG A 1075 -5.42 -24.92 9.37
N ALA A 1076 -5.77 -26.10 8.84
CA ALA A 1076 -5.65 -27.35 9.57
C ALA A 1076 -4.20 -27.65 9.99
N PHE A 1077 -3.23 -27.41 9.09
CA PHE A 1077 -1.80 -27.52 9.42
C PHE A 1077 -1.39 -26.55 10.54
N CYS A 1078 -1.76 -25.27 10.44
CA CYS A 1078 -1.44 -24.28 11.46
C CYS A 1078 -2.02 -24.64 12.83
N VAL A 1079 -3.25 -25.15 12.87
CA VAL A 1079 -3.93 -25.59 14.10
C VAL A 1079 -3.23 -26.82 14.70
N GLN A 1080 -2.86 -27.80 13.88
CA GLN A 1080 -2.16 -28.99 14.35
C GLN A 1080 -0.75 -28.64 14.90
N GLN A 1081 -0.01 -27.75 14.23
CA GLN A 1081 1.30 -27.25 14.70
C GLN A 1081 1.24 -26.54 16.06
N LEU A 1082 0.08 -25.98 16.41
CA LEU A 1082 -0.17 -25.36 17.71
C LEU A 1082 -0.72 -26.34 18.75
N GLY A 1083 -0.86 -27.62 18.42
CA GLY A 1083 -1.30 -28.68 19.31
C GLY A 1083 -2.81 -28.77 19.51
N MET A 1084 -3.59 -28.18 18.61
CA MET A 1084 -5.06 -28.30 18.57
C MET A 1084 -5.49 -29.39 17.58
N SER A 1085 -6.72 -29.89 17.74
CA SER A 1085 -7.17 -31.13 17.09
C SER A 1085 -8.39 -31.00 16.18
N ASP A 1086 -8.94 -29.79 16.01
CA ASP A 1086 -10.16 -29.56 15.22
C ASP A 1086 -10.17 -28.12 14.69
N LEU A 1087 -10.94 -27.85 13.63
CA LEU A 1087 -10.98 -26.56 12.93
C LEU A 1087 -12.42 -25.98 12.88
N PRO A 1088 -12.62 -24.69 13.20
CA PRO A 1088 -13.92 -24.03 13.05
C PRO A 1088 -14.35 -23.89 11.60
N GLN A 1089 -15.64 -24.07 11.34
CA GLN A 1089 -16.18 -23.99 9.98
C GLN A 1089 -16.17 -22.56 9.41
N SER A 1090 -16.35 -21.54 10.26
CA SER A 1090 -16.43 -20.12 9.84
C SER A 1090 -15.18 -19.61 9.12
N ILE A 1091 -14.04 -20.26 9.36
CA ILE A 1091 -12.74 -19.87 8.80
C ILE A 1091 -12.19 -20.89 7.80
N ALA A 1092 -12.80 -22.07 7.73
CA ALA A 1092 -12.32 -23.19 6.91
C ALA A 1092 -12.22 -22.82 5.42
N PHE A 1093 -13.12 -21.96 4.96
CA PHE A 1093 -13.24 -21.54 3.57
C PHE A 1093 -13.15 -20.02 3.47
N PHE A 1094 -12.72 -19.51 2.32
CA PHE A 1094 -12.82 -18.08 2.00
C PHE A 1094 -14.26 -17.60 2.04
N SER A 1095 -14.47 -16.32 2.37
CA SER A 1095 -15.77 -15.67 2.17
C SER A 1095 -16.22 -15.74 0.71
N SER A 1096 -15.28 -15.50 -0.21
CA SER A 1096 -15.48 -15.68 -1.64
C SER A 1096 -14.15 -15.97 -2.36
N VAL A 1097 -14.24 -16.66 -3.49
CA VAL A 1097 -13.17 -16.77 -4.48
C VAL A 1097 -13.60 -16.03 -5.74
N GLU A 1098 -12.78 -15.09 -6.17
CA GLU A 1098 -13.05 -14.27 -7.35
C GLU A 1098 -12.52 -14.99 -8.60
N VAL A 1099 -13.37 -15.04 -9.64
CA VAL A 1099 -13.08 -15.60 -10.96
C VAL A 1099 -13.35 -14.51 -11.99
N ASP A 1100 -12.31 -14.06 -12.68
CA ASP A 1100 -12.40 -12.87 -13.52
C ASP A 1100 -11.52 -12.97 -14.78
N LYS A 1101 -11.75 -12.10 -15.76
CA LYS A 1101 -10.85 -11.88 -16.90
C LYS A 1101 -9.78 -10.86 -16.59
N VAL A 1102 -9.96 -10.03 -15.57
CA VAL A 1102 -8.99 -9.00 -15.16
C VAL A 1102 -8.63 -9.08 -13.69
N LEU A 1103 -7.49 -8.51 -13.33
CA LEU A 1103 -7.08 -8.46 -11.94
C LEU A 1103 -7.72 -7.26 -11.22
N ARG A 1104 -8.74 -7.52 -10.40
CA ARG A 1104 -9.32 -6.54 -9.47
C ARG A 1104 -9.67 -7.20 -8.14
N LYS A 1105 -9.79 -6.39 -7.08
CA LYS A 1105 -10.04 -6.91 -5.74
C LYS A 1105 -11.41 -7.59 -5.64
N GLU A 1106 -12.44 -6.89 -6.11
CA GLU A 1106 -13.83 -7.36 -6.12
C GLU A 1106 -14.26 -7.54 -7.58
N ALA A 1107 -14.68 -8.74 -7.97
CA ALA A 1107 -14.98 -9.06 -9.38
C ALA A 1107 -16.19 -8.28 -9.94
N ASN A 1108 -17.03 -7.71 -9.07
CA ASN A 1108 -18.19 -6.91 -9.43
C ASN A 1108 -17.87 -5.41 -9.61
N ASP A 1109 -16.66 -4.94 -9.25
CA ASP A 1109 -16.28 -3.54 -9.40
C ASP A 1109 -15.94 -3.23 -10.87
N ASN A 1110 -16.67 -2.29 -11.48
CA ASN A 1110 -16.44 -1.89 -12.86
C ASN A 1110 -15.21 -0.99 -13.05
N CYS A 1111 -14.44 -0.70 -11.99
CA CYS A 1111 -13.22 0.10 -11.97
C CYS A 1111 -13.36 1.42 -12.73
N LYS A 1112 -14.38 2.20 -12.35
CA LYS A 1112 -14.55 3.56 -12.88
C LYS A 1112 -13.53 4.49 -12.22
N THR A 1113 -12.88 5.30 -13.03
CA THR A 1113 -11.89 6.29 -12.60
C THR A 1113 -11.96 7.49 -13.54
N PRO A 1114 -11.31 8.61 -13.23
CA PRO A 1114 -11.31 9.76 -14.14
C PRO A 1114 -10.70 9.46 -15.50
N SER A 1115 -9.68 8.58 -15.56
CA SER A 1115 -9.05 8.10 -16.80
C SER A 1115 -9.87 7.01 -17.51
N ASN A 1116 -10.82 6.40 -16.82
CA ASN A 1116 -11.76 5.42 -17.37
C ASN A 1116 -13.21 5.72 -16.93
N PRO A 1117 -13.83 6.81 -17.42
CA PRO A 1117 -15.13 7.27 -16.92
C PRO A 1117 -16.28 6.30 -17.26
N HIS A 1118 -16.12 5.50 -18.30
CA HIS A 1118 -17.12 4.51 -18.73
C HIS A 1118 -16.97 3.15 -18.00
N GLY A 1119 -15.88 2.97 -17.24
CA GLY A 1119 -15.54 1.72 -16.58
C GLY A 1119 -15.20 0.59 -17.56
N LEU A 1120 -14.81 -0.57 -17.03
CA LEU A 1120 -14.31 -1.70 -17.81
C LEU A 1120 -15.34 -2.27 -18.81
N THR A 1121 -16.61 -2.35 -18.41
CA THR A 1121 -17.67 -2.95 -19.25
C THR A 1121 -17.91 -2.17 -20.54
N ARG A 1122 -18.02 -0.83 -20.47
CA ARG A 1122 -18.29 0.01 -21.63
C ARG A 1122 -17.03 0.56 -22.29
N GLY A 1123 -16.00 0.89 -21.50
CA GLY A 1123 -14.76 1.49 -22.00
C GLY A 1123 -13.81 0.48 -22.65
N TYR A 1124 -13.69 -0.71 -22.07
CA TYR A 1124 -12.78 -1.76 -22.50
C TYR A 1124 -13.48 -3.02 -23.04
N GLY A 1125 -14.82 -3.12 -22.93
CA GLY A 1125 -15.58 -4.29 -23.37
C GLY A 1125 -15.42 -5.50 -22.46
N ILE A 1126 -14.98 -5.30 -21.20
CA ILE A 1126 -14.65 -6.39 -20.27
C ILE A 1126 -15.83 -6.57 -19.29
N PRO A 1127 -16.45 -7.77 -19.24
CA PRO A 1127 -17.59 -8.01 -18.36
C PRO A 1127 -17.18 -8.02 -16.87
N LEU A 1128 -18.19 -7.94 -15.99
CA LEU A 1128 -18.00 -8.21 -14.57
C LEU A 1128 -17.68 -9.69 -14.37
N GLY A 1129 -16.83 -9.97 -13.38
CA GLY A 1129 -16.46 -11.33 -13.01
C GLY A 1129 -17.45 -11.95 -12.01
N GLU A 1130 -17.10 -13.13 -11.52
CA GLU A 1130 -17.89 -13.90 -10.56
C GLU A 1130 -17.19 -13.92 -9.20
N SER A 1131 -17.93 -13.69 -8.12
CA SER A 1131 -17.48 -13.90 -6.75
C SER A 1131 -18.24 -15.12 -6.22
N LEU A 1132 -17.53 -16.21 -5.94
CA LEU A 1132 -18.14 -17.51 -5.64
C LEU A 1132 -17.90 -17.89 -4.19
N ASP A 1133 -18.97 -18.25 -3.47
CA ASP A 1133 -18.83 -18.88 -2.17
C ASP A 1133 -18.49 -20.38 -2.29
N ILE A 1134 -18.29 -21.05 -1.16
CA ILE A 1134 -17.95 -22.48 -1.14
C ILE A 1134 -19.06 -23.36 -1.74
N TYR A 1135 -20.34 -23.03 -1.52
CA TYR A 1135 -21.46 -23.86 -1.98
C TYR A 1135 -21.64 -23.72 -3.50
N GLU A 1136 -21.57 -22.50 -4.00
CA GLU A 1136 -21.60 -22.19 -5.44
C GLU A 1136 -20.40 -22.83 -6.16
N CYS A 1137 -19.20 -22.79 -5.55
CA CYS A 1137 -18.03 -23.47 -6.08
C CYS A 1137 -18.22 -24.98 -6.18
N ILE A 1138 -18.79 -25.62 -5.15
CA ILE A 1138 -19.04 -27.07 -5.14
C ILE A 1138 -20.01 -27.45 -6.26
N GLU A 1139 -21.10 -26.69 -6.42
CA GLU A 1139 -22.09 -26.92 -7.47
C GLU A 1139 -21.47 -26.78 -8.87
N LYS A 1140 -20.80 -25.66 -9.14
CA LYS A 1140 -20.20 -25.37 -10.45
C LYS A 1140 -19.03 -26.31 -10.79
N ALA A 1141 -18.23 -26.72 -9.80
CA ALA A 1141 -17.13 -27.65 -9.98
C ALA A 1141 -17.57 -29.14 -9.93
N LYS A 1142 -18.87 -29.42 -9.73
CA LYS A 1142 -19.41 -30.78 -9.58
C LYS A 1142 -18.71 -31.58 -8.46
N GLY A 1143 -18.32 -30.89 -7.39
CA GLY A 1143 -17.62 -31.47 -6.23
C GLY A 1143 -16.17 -31.93 -6.47
N VAL A 1144 -15.61 -31.70 -7.67
CA VAL A 1144 -14.22 -32.06 -7.98
C VAL A 1144 -13.29 -30.95 -7.54
N VAL A 1145 -12.62 -31.14 -6.41
CA VAL A 1145 -11.52 -30.25 -5.99
C VAL A 1145 -10.37 -30.43 -6.98
N GLY A 1146 -9.73 -29.36 -7.47
CA GLY A 1146 -8.48 -29.43 -8.26
C GLY A 1146 -8.55 -30.28 -9.54
N ILE A 1147 -7.39 -30.71 -10.05
CA ILE A 1147 -7.31 -31.45 -11.32
C ILE A 1147 -6.96 -32.92 -11.06
N PRO A 1148 -7.90 -33.88 -11.28
CA PRO A 1148 -7.69 -35.30 -10.94
C PRO A 1148 -6.46 -35.94 -11.61
N ARG A 1149 -6.10 -35.52 -12.83
CA ARG A 1149 -5.01 -36.12 -13.61
C ARG A 1149 -3.64 -36.02 -12.93
N TYR A 1150 -3.40 -34.97 -12.14
CA TYR A 1150 -2.12 -34.78 -11.45
C TYR A 1150 -2.03 -35.55 -10.12
N ARG A 1151 -3.14 -36.18 -9.67
CA ARG A 1151 -3.19 -36.97 -8.44
C ARG A 1151 -2.70 -38.41 -8.60
N ASN A 1152 -2.84 -38.98 -9.80
CA ASN A 1152 -2.64 -40.41 -10.06
C ASN A 1152 -1.24 -40.78 -10.61
N LYS A 1153 -0.31 -39.83 -10.74
CA LYS A 1153 1.00 -40.09 -11.39
C LYS A 1153 2.09 -40.69 -10.49
N LYS A 1154 1.79 -41.10 -9.25
CA LYS A 1154 2.71 -41.89 -8.42
C LYS A 1154 1.99 -43.06 -7.75
N ASN A 1155 1.92 -44.17 -8.49
CA ASN A 1155 1.81 -45.55 -8.02
C ASN A 1155 2.19 -46.52 -9.17
N LYS A 1156 3.23 -46.15 -9.92
CA LYS A 1156 3.99 -47.03 -10.81
C LYS A 1156 5.46 -46.73 -10.64
#